data_AF-A0A7Y4QJM1-F1
#
_entry.id   AF-A0A7Y4QJM1-F1
#
_cell.length_a   1.000
_cell.length_b   1.000
_cell.length_c   1.000
_cell.angle_alpha   90.00
_cell.angle_beta   90.00
_cell.angle_gamma   90.00
#
_symmetry.space_group_name_H-M   'P 1'
#
loop_
_entity.id
_entity.type
_entity.pdbx_description
1 polymer ?
#
loop_
_entity_poly.entity_id
_entity_poly.type
_entity_poly.pdbx_seq_one_letter_code
_entity_poly.pdbx_strand_id
1 'polypeptide(L)'
;MVASTLAQIPAANTVSQFLSDQPELILASTQSWGELGWNVAAHAGDKPGEPLRIGERVFSKGLGHHASGSITVLLNGAFTVFDAEVGLQPCAAVGSVIFRVFVDGEQRFESPVLHSGDAPVAVHVAVAGAMELRLEAADSGDGISCDMANWANARLTRSASPAVEKADQRVDMGRFGRVVTWDANRNDGSRADRIQEFRAEDLFLERDLAGDSGGRFTLPAATNQLACVGLQWLNRRALREARLGFASATQVPPTNAVRVEGWFGESAWQGEFKPLAGNLVQAGNELVFHVAARADKGGLLQTRKLRWIFSAPNGPPVVNRPQAYTRSRWAVTNLVVQFANPDKQATAEVEITNGELLPITGKPWRVSMNSPKQLQVRYARLSPLKSDPTVLQFRLPGGAFGVAVEDVLRNGSVFLPDHGLLVTTEASKMSISEAERKVAAAKTILQEVRQMPDQTFAQAMEKTHHVAQSEGPVMLSLSCDNAKFVVERDGRVRFHTNIVTNTDWFKDAGELRPEFGEGRAQLIARQLDGGWLPSLVMTFLNAGATYSERSFVAPCDEPGTNPARLNRRSVCVTEFTLSNEQAKESPARLALNFLVNSREKKTASIAKCPQGWLVSGEQGPLALVTSAAESELTATIEGDKLVLAGMLPSQGTARCVVFLHARDEDLLNLPSFAKLRDAFESHWNAALAPAMQIQTPDPLLNDVIRSSQVRCLIDARNEAEGQRVAAWIAAMHYGPLESEAHSVIRGMAFFGHEDFSRRSLDFFIHRYNTNGFLTTGYTTFGTAWHLWTAGEHHQLYQDQTWLRAAAPEMARVGEWIVRQSDKTLQPAAEGRPESGLMPPGVIADWNAFAYHFANNAYYYAALRELGEMLTTINDPRGTMFAERAGQLRSNTLRAYHWTQARSAAVELRNGAWTPHYPSQVHSPGALADFFPGQDAGRSWCYDVEIGAHQLVPTGVMEANSREVDRMLEHMEDVQFLSDGWFDYPATTNHADWFNLGGFSKVQPYYTRNAEIYAMRDEVKPFLRSYFNSLAAMLNPEVLTLWEHFNHSGAWDKTHETGYFLHQTREMLVQERGDELWLTPLITSNWLKDGMKVAVTNAPTRFGRVSYRITSHTRDGVIEARIEPPVRSVPKAIVLRLRHPDGKALRAVTINGQPRTDFDTRKETVRITSEATKPITIRASY
;
A
#
# COMPACT_ATOMS: atom_id res chain seq x y z
N MET A 1 -53.79 60.58 -15.52
CA MET A 1 -52.74 61.41 -16.14
C MET A 1 -51.95 62.09 -15.04
N VAL A 2 -50.66 62.30 -15.29
CA VAL A 2 -49.63 62.96 -14.46
C VAL A 2 -48.83 62.04 -13.53
N ALA A 3 -47.54 62.03 -13.83
CA ALA A 3 -46.44 61.27 -13.25
C ALA A 3 -45.98 61.84 -11.90
N SER A 4 -45.36 61.00 -11.08
CA SER A 4 -44.32 61.45 -10.15
C SER A 4 -43.05 60.63 -10.37
N THR A 5 -42.03 61.35 -10.81
CA THR A 5 -40.63 60.97 -11.00
C THR A 5 -40.05 60.29 -9.75
N LEU A 6 -39.65 59.02 -9.89
CA LEU A 6 -38.69 58.39 -8.99
C LEU A 6 -37.29 58.89 -9.37
N ALA A 7 -36.64 59.55 -8.42
CA ALA A 7 -35.25 59.95 -8.51
C ALA A 7 -34.35 58.72 -8.69
N GLN A 8 -33.52 58.75 -9.74
CA GLN A 8 -32.40 57.84 -9.93
C GLN A 8 -31.44 57.97 -8.74
N ILE A 9 -31.30 56.89 -7.97
CA ILE A 9 -30.12 56.65 -7.14
C ILE A 9 -28.98 56.29 -8.11
N PRO A 10 -27.77 56.88 -8.01
CA PRO A 10 -26.67 56.54 -8.91
C PRO A 10 -26.31 55.06 -8.74
N ALA A 11 -26.21 54.34 -9.86
CA ALA A 11 -25.60 53.02 -9.89
C ALA A 11 -24.16 53.14 -9.37
N ALA A 12 -23.91 52.66 -8.16
CA ALA A 12 -22.54 52.36 -7.74
C ALA A 12 -22.00 51.32 -8.73
N ASN A 13 -20.91 51.64 -9.42
CA ASN A 13 -20.23 50.72 -10.33
C ASN A 13 -19.90 49.40 -9.59
N THR A 14 -20.75 48.39 -9.73
CA THR A 14 -20.48 47.03 -9.28
C THR A 14 -19.49 46.40 -10.25
N VAL A 15 -18.20 46.50 -9.92
CA VAL A 15 -17.13 45.87 -10.69
C VAL A 15 -17.21 44.36 -10.47
N SER A 16 -17.69 43.64 -11.49
CA SER A 16 -17.59 42.18 -11.57
C SER A 16 -16.17 41.79 -12.01
N GLN A 17 -15.58 40.80 -11.34
CA GLN A 17 -14.23 40.32 -11.62
C GLN A 17 -14.27 38.82 -11.95
N PHE A 18 -13.72 38.42 -13.10
CA PHE A 18 -13.62 37.00 -13.46
C PHE A 18 -12.58 36.30 -12.60
N LEU A 19 -12.89 35.11 -12.10
CA LEU A 19 -11.94 34.31 -11.31
C LEU A 19 -10.69 33.96 -12.10
N SER A 20 -10.82 33.74 -13.41
CA SER A 20 -9.70 33.43 -14.30
C SER A 20 -8.72 34.59 -14.51
N ASP A 21 -9.12 35.82 -14.16
CA ASP A 21 -8.26 37.02 -14.16
C ASP A 21 -7.80 37.40 -12.75
N GLN A 22 -8.24 36.65 -11.73
CA GLN A 22 -7.92 36.89 -10.32
C GLN A 22 -7.32 35.61 -9.71
N PRO A 23 -6.22 35.08 -10.29
CA PRO A 23 -5.63 33.86 -9.79
C PRO A 23 -5.36 34.01 -8.30
N GLU A 24 -4.90 35.15 -7.80
CA GLU A 24 -4.63 35.43 -6.38
C GLU A 24 -5.77 35.11 -5.39
N LEU A 25 -7.02 35.03 -5.85
CA LEU A 25 -8.16 34.62 -5.04
C LEU A 25 -8.28 33.09 -4.91
N ILE A 26 -7.77 32.32 -5.86
CA ILE A 26 -7.81 30.85 -5.80
C ILE A 26 -6.80 30.35 -4.76
N LEU A 27 -7.29 29.79 -3.66
CA LEU A 27 -6.47 29.29 -2.54
C LEU A 27 -5.86 27.93 -2.83
N ALA A 28 -6.68 27.02 -3.35
CA ALA A 28 -6.33 25.63 -3.63
C ALA A 28 -7.21 25.10 -4.76
N SER A 29 -6.70 24.16 -5.54
CA SER A 29 -7.43 23.43 -6.56
C SER A 29 -6.99 21.96 -6.52
N THR A 30 -7.94 21.04 -6.59
CA THR A 30 -7.73 19.59 -6.73
C THR A 30 -8.60 19.07 -7.86
N GLN A 31 -8.10 18.07 -8.58
CA GLN A 31 -8.85 17.37 -9.63
C GLN A 31 -8.21 16.01 -9.91
N SER A 32 -9.02 15.03 -10.30
CA SER A 32 -8.54 13.67 -10.59
C SER A 32 -7.70 13.56 -11.86
N TRP A 33 -7.77 14.54 -12.77
CA TRP A 33 -7.01 14.51 -14.02
C TRP A 33 -6.57 15.91 -14.50
N GLY A 34 -5.39 15.97 -15.11
CA GLY A 34 -4.87 17.13 -15.83
C GLY A 34 -4.50 18.32 -14.94
N GLU A 35 -4.37 19.49 -15.57
CA GLU A 35 -4.15 20.81 -14.95
C GLU A 35 -5.39 21.71 -15.07
N LEU A 36 -5.54 22.66 -14.13
CA LEU A 36 -6.65 23.61 -14.12
C LEU A 36 -6.47 24.60 -15.28
N GLY A 37 -7.45 24.66 -16.18
CA GLY A 37 -7.43 25.55 -17.33
C GLY A 37 -7.86 26.97 -17.00
N TRP A 38 -7.05 27.96 -17.39
CA TRP A 38 -7.35 29.38 -17.24
C TRP A 38 -7.87 29.96 -18.55
N ASN A 39 -9.18 30.18 -18.65
CA ASN A 39 -9.88 30.52 -19.89
C ASN A 39 -9.82 29.43 -20.98
N VAL A 40 -9.39 28.21 -20.61
CA VAL A 40 -9.34 26.99 -21.43
C VAL A 40 -9.89 25.83 -20.60
N ALA A 41 -10.27 24.73 -21.25
CA ALA A 41 -10.67 23.49 -20.58
C ALA A 41 -9.49 22.86 -19.81
N ALA A 42 -9.78 21.97 -18.86
CA ALA A 42 -8.73 21.17 -18.21
C ALA A 42 -7.98 20.32 -19.24
N HIS A 43 -6.68 20.12 -19.05
CA HIS A 43 -5.83 19.48 -20.04
C HIS A 43 -4.67 18.71 -19.41
N ALA A 44 -4.07 17.79 -20.16
CA ALA A 44 -2.82 17.16 -19.75
C ALA A 44 -1.69 18.21 -19.68
N GLY A 45 -0.79 18.11 -18.69
CA GLY A 45 0.25 19.13 -18.44
C GLY A 45 1.26 19.29 -19.58
N ASP A 46 1.36 18.33 -20.49
CA ASP A 46 2.21 18.37 -21.68
C ASP A 46 1.52 18.95 -22.93
N LYS A 47 0.23 19.29 -22.85
CA LYS A 47 -0.57 19.80 -23.97
C LYS A 47 -1.24 21.13 -23.63
N PRO A 48 -1.42 22.04 -24.61
CA PRO A 48 -2.22 23.23 -24.39
C PRO A 48 -3.71 22.89 -24.23
N GLY A 49 -4.40 23.62 -23.37
CA GLY A 49 -5.85 23.46 -23.18
C GLY A 49 -6.68 23.94 -24.37
N GLU A 50 -7.79 23.24 -24.62
CA GLU A 50 -8.77 23.61 -25.64
C GLU A 50 -9.64 24.80 -25.19
N PRO A 51 -10.29 25.54 -26.10
CA PRO A 51 -11.25 26.57 -25.73
C PRO A 51 -12.38 26.04 -24.84
N LEU A 52 -12.76 26.81 -23.81
CA LEU A 52 -13.89 26.48 -22.94
C LEU A 52 -15.18 26.40 -23.76
N ARG A 53 -15.83 25.24 -23.74
CA ARG A 53 -17.08 25.01 -24.45
C ARG A 53 -18.06 24.23 -23.59
N ILE A 54 -19.33 24.61 -23.62
CA ILE A 54 -20.43 23.90 -22.98
C ILE A 54 -21.59 23.84 -23.98
N GLY A 55 -22.03 22.63 -24.33
CA GLY A 55 -22.89 22.42 -25.48
C GLY A 55 -22.27 23.01 -26.75
N GLU A 56 -23.04 23.82 -27.48
CA GLU A 56 -22.55 24.51 -28.69
C GLU A 56 -21.88 25.87 -28.41
N ARG A 57 -21.87 26.33 -27.14
CA ARG A 57 -21.41 27.68 -26.77
C ARG A 57 -19.94 27.66 -26.36
N VAL A 58 -19.14 28.55 -26.97
CA VAL A 58 -17.74 28.80 -26.61
C VAL A 58 -17.65 30.01 -25.69
N PHE A 59 -16.81 29.92 -24.66
CA PHE A 59 -16.63 30.95 -23.64
C PHE A 59 -15.20 31.47 -23.62
N SER A 60 -15.04 32.78 -23.53
CA SER A 60 -13.72 33.43 -23.48
C SER A 60 -13.15 33.56 -22.06
N LYS A 61 -13.99 33.37 -21.04
CA LYS A 61 -13.64 33.49 -19.62
C LYS A 61 -14.20 32.32 -18.83
N GLY A 62 -13.43 31.84 -17.85
CA GLY A 62 -13.83 30.76 -16.95
C GLY A 62 -12.66 29.91 -16.51
N LEU A 63 -12.97 28.88 -15.71
CA LEU A 63 -12.02 27.88 -15.23
C LEU A 63 -12.40 26.51 -15.80
N GLY A 64 -11.48 25.86 -16.50
CA GLY A 64 -11.61 24.48 -16.96
C GLY A 64 -11.09 23.52 -15.89
N HIS A 65 -11.93 22.61 -15.42
CA HIS A 65 -11.70 21.76 -14.26
C HIS A 65 -12.02 20.29 -14.62
N HIS A 66 -11.74 19.34 -13.73
CA HIS A 66 -12.04 17.91 -13.96
C HIS A 66 -12.56 17.25 -12.69
N ALA A 67 -13.58 16.39 -12.81
CA ALA A 67 -14.14 15.65 -11.68
C ALA A 67 -13.37 14.34 -11.38
N SER A 68 -13.40 13.82 -10.16
CA SER A 68 -13.79 14.51 -8.94
C SER A 68 -12.74 15.56 -8.55
N GLY A 69 -13.18 16.76 -8.17
CA GLY A 69 -12.29 17.89 -7.90
C GLY A 69 -12.95 19.06 -7.19
N SER A 70 -12.14 19.98 -6.66
CA SER A 70 -12.64 21.22 -6.06
C SER A 70 -11.69 22.41 -6.22
N ILE A 71 -12.25 23.63 -6.25
CA ILE A 71 -11.54 24.91 -6.29
C ILE A 71 -11.99 25.74 -5.09
N THR A 72 -11.05 26.14 -4.24
CA THR A 72 -11.32 26.99 -3.07
C THR A 72 -10.90 28.43 -3.38
N VAL A 73 -11.80 29.39 -3.14
CA VAL A 73 -11.63 30.82 -3.46
C VAL A 73 -11.74 31.66 -2.18
N LEU A 74 -10.77 32.54 -1.96
CA LEU A 74 -10.77 33.51 -0.87
C LEU A 74 -11.68 34.68 -1.19
N LEU A 75 -12.69 34.89 -0.35
CA LEU A 75 -13.59 36.04 -0.44
C LEU A 75 -13.21 37.15 0.55
N ASN A 76 -12.73 36.80 1.75
CA ASN A 76 -12.35 37.73 2.82
C ASN A 76 -13.40 38.83 3.11
N GLY A 77 -14.69 38.52 2.98
CA GLY A 77 -15.78 39.47 3.16
C GLY A 77 -15.89 40.56 2.08
N ALA A 78 -15.10 40.48 1.01
CA ALA A 78 -14.94 41.54 0.01
C ALA A 78 -15.94 41.46 -1.16
N PHE A 79 -16.79 40.45 -1.21
CA PHE A 79 -17.71 40.17 -2.32
C PHE A 79 -19.15 39.98 -1.85
N THR A 80 -20.10 40.11 -2.77
CA THR A 80 -21.55 40.02 -2.50
C THR A 80 -22.24 38.90 -3.28
N VAL A 81 -21.77 38.58 -4.49
CA VAL A 81 -22.36 37.58 -5.38
C VAL A 81 -21.27 36.81 -6.12
N PHE A 82 -21.48 35.50 -6.31
CA PHE A 82 -20.78 34.64 -7.26
C PHE A 82 -21.74 34.21 -8.38
N ASP A 83 -21.33 34.40 -9.62
CA ASP A 83 -22.07 33.97 -10.82
C ASP A 83 -21.18 33.09 -11.71
N ALA A 84 -21.76 32.05 -12.32
CA ALA A 84 -21.10 31.22 -13.33
C ALA A 84 -22.12 30.54 -14.26
N GLU A 85 -21.63 29.92 -15.33
CA GLU A 85 -22.36 28.97 -16.17
C GLU A 85 -21.58 27.65 -16.18
N VAL A 86 -22.20 26.55 -15.76
CA VAL A 86 -21.52 25.25 -15.60
C VAL A 86 -21.99 24.21 -16.62
N GLY A 87 -21.09 23.28 -16.96
CA GLY A 87 -21.39 22.12 -17.82
C GLY A 87 -20.11 21.42 -18.30
N LEU A 88 -20.26 20.32 -19.05
CA LEU A 88 -19.12 19.52 -19.53
C LEU A 88 -18.52 20.07 -20.83
N GLN A 89 -17.19 20.01 -20.90
CA GLN A 89 -16.44 20.14 -22.15
C GLN A 89 -16.78 18.95 -23.07
N PRO A 90 -17.02 19.20 -24.37
CA PRO A 90 -17.29 18.10 -25.30
C PRO A 90 -16.11 17.14 -25.41
N CYS A 91 -16.40 15.85 -25.26
CA CYS A 91 -15.44 14.75 -25.30
C CYS A 91 -16.00 13.60 -26.14
N ALA A 92 -15.13 12.68 -26.58
CA ALA A 92 -15.53 11.54 -27.42
C ALA A 92 -16.21 10.38 -26.65
N ALA A 93 -16.01 10.30 -25.33
CA ALA A 93 -16.68 9.33 -24.47
C ALA A 93 -17.81 10.00 -23.65
N VAL A 94 -18.60 9.16 -22.96
CA VAL A 94 -19.65 9.63 -22.05
C VAL A 94 -18.97 10.06 -20.74
N GLY A 95 -19.17 11.33 -20.37
CA GLY A 95 -18.80 11.86 -19.06
C GLY A 95 -20.03 12.44 -18.37
N SER A 96 -20.01 12.50 -17.04
CA SER A 96 -21.12 12.95 -16.21
C SER A 96 -20.61 13.70 -14.97
N VAL A 97 -21.13 14.90 -14.72
CA VAL A 97 -20.67 15.73 -13.57
C VAL A 97 -21.84 16.36 -12.83
N ILE A 98 -21.73 16.40 -11.50
CA ILE A 98 -22.55 17.22 -10.61
C ILE A 98 -21.70 18.40 -10.11
N PHE A 99 -22.21 19.62 -10.27
CA PHE A 99 -21.58 20.84 -9.78
C PHE A 99 -22.20 21.27 -8.46
N ARG A 100 -21.38 21.61 -7.47
CA ARG A 100 -21.83 22.16 -6.18
C ARG A 100 -21.07 23.43 -5.81
N VAL A 101 -21.75 24.34 -5.14
CA VAL A 101 -21.13 25.55 -4.57
C VAL A 101 -21.37 25.62 -3.08
N PHE A 102 -20.29 25.79 -2.32
CA PHE A 102 -20.32 25.95 -0.88
C PHE A 102 -19.82 27.34 -0.49
N VAL A 103 -20.52 28.00 0.44
CA VAL A 103 -20.15 29.31 0.99
C VAL A 103 -19.89 29.14 2.47
N ASP A 104 -18.66 29.40 2.90
CA ASP A 104 -18.22 29.20 4.29
C ASP A 104 -18.53 27.77 4.83
N GLY A 105 -18.47 26.77 3.94
CA GLY A 105 -18.74 25.35 4.24
C GLY A 105 -20.20 24.91 4.07
N GLU A 106 -21.14 25.84 3.86
CA GLU A 106 -22.56 25.50 3.63
C GLU A 106 -22.86 25.36 2.14
N GLN A 107 -23.46 24.25 1.71
CA GLN A 107 -23.91 24.08 0.32
C GLN A 107 -25.02 25.08 0.00
N ARG A 108 -24.82 25.90 -1.04
CA ARG A 108 -25.78 26.90 -1.51
C ARG A 108 -26.32 26.62 -2.92
N PHE A 109 -25.69 25.72 -3.65
CA PHE A 109 -26.11 25.31 -5.00
C PHE A 109 -25.68 23.87 -5.30
N GLU A 110 -26.51 23.17 -6.07
CA GLU A 110 -26.23 21.88 -6.69
C GLU A 110 -26.91 21.82 -8.06
N SER A 111 -26.21 21.33 -9.09
CA SER A 111 -26.79 21.10 -10.42
C SER A 111 -27.44 19.71 -10.50
N PRO A 112 -28.30 19.45 -11.50
CA PRO A 112 -28.53 18.07 -11.95
C PRO A 112 -27.23 17.44 -12.48
N VAL A 113 -27.25 16.13 -12.75
CA VAL A 113 -26.17 15.46 -13.50
C VAL A 113 -26.13 16.03 -14.92
N LEU A 114 -24.98 16.57 -15.32
CA LEU A 114 -24.76 17.17 -16.64
C LEU A 114 -23.87 16.27 -17.50
N HIS A 115 -24.20 16.16 -18.78
CA HIS A 115 -23.46 15.37 -19.77
C HIS A 115 -22.87 16.26 -20.88
N SER A 116 -21.96 15.68 -21.65
CA SER A 116 -21.45 16.30 -22.88
C SER A 116 -22.59 16.61 -23.86
N GLY A 117 -22.74 17.89 -24.23
CA GLY A 117 -23.79 18.37 -25.15
C GLY A 117 -24.94 19.11 -24.47
N ASP A 118 -25.11 18.98 -23.16
CA ASP A 118 -26.13 19.73 -22.41
C ASP A 118 -25.90 21.24 -22.48
N ALA A 119 -27.00 22.00 -22.39
CA ALA A 119 -26.93 23.45 -22.33
C ALA A 119 -26.30 23.92 -21.00
N PRO A 120 -25.59 25.07 -20.99
CA PRO A 120 -24.98 25.59 -19.76
C PRO A 120 -26.03 25.90 -18.68
N VAL A 121 -25.76 25.48 -17.44
CA VAL A 121 -26.62 25.76 -16.28
C VAL A 121 -26.09 26.97 -15.51
N ALA A 122 -26.95 27.97 -15.29
CA ALA A 122 -26.58 29.18 -14.57
C ALA A 122 -26.45 28.92 -13.05
N VAL A 123 -25.39 29.48 -12.47
CA VAL A 123 -25.13 29.49 -11.04
C VAL A 123 -25.22 30.93 -10.54
N HIS A 124 -26.01 31.16 -9.50
CA HIS A 124 -26.11 32.46 -8.83
C HIS A 124 -26.15 32.24 -7.31
N VAL A 125 -25.11 32.67 -6.60
CA VAL A 125 -24.95 32.42 -5.17
C VAL A 125 -24.58 33.71 -4.45
N ALA A 126 -25.36 34.08 -3.43
CA ALA A 126 -25.04 35.20 -2.55
C ALA A 126 -23.86 34.85 -1.64
N VAL A 127 -22.84 35.72 -1.60
CA VAL A 127 -21.61 35.54 -0.81
C VAL A 127 -21.29 36.75 0.07
N ALA A 128 -22.27 37.61 0.32
CA ALA A 128 -22.12 38.81 1.15
C ALA A 128 -21.58 38.46 2.54
N GLY A 129 -20.43 39.04 2.88
CA GLY A 129 -19.76 38.81 4.17
C GLY A 129 -19.08 37.44 4.33
N ALA A 130 -19.17 36.57 3.32
CA ALA A 130 -18.52 35.27 3.34
C ALA A 130 -17.00 35.40 3.20
N MET A 131 -16.27 34.45 3.79
CA MET A 131 -14.81 34.44 3.80
C MET A 131 -14.23 33.50 2.73
N GLU A 132 -14.94 32.43 2.42
CA GLU A 132 -14.51 31.38 1.49
C GLU A 132 -15.67 30.89 0.62
N LEU A 133 -15.33 30.56 -0.63
CA LEU A 133 -16.22 29.93 -1.61
C LEU A 133 -15.53 28.66 -2.13
N ARG A 134 -16.23 27.53 -2.15
CA ARG A 134 -15.73 26.28 -2.74
C ARG A 134 -16.61 25.88 -3.92
N LEU A 135 -15.98 25.69 -5.07
CA LEU A 135 -16.57 25.19 -6.31
C LEU A 135 -16.18 23.71 -6.43
N GLU A 136 -17.15 22.81 -6.49
CA GLU A 136 -16.91 21.37 -6.53
C GLU A 136 -17.51 20.78 -7.80
N ALA A 137 -16.75 19.90 -8.46
CA ALA A 137 -17.19 19.05 -9.56
C ALA A 137 -17.03 17.60 -9.08
N ALA A 138 -18.14 16.90 -8.91
CA ALA A 138 -18.16 15.50 -8.50
C ALA A 138 -18.57 14.61 -9.68
N ASP A 139 -18.01 13.40 -9.75
CA ASP A 139 -18.52 12.36 -10.65
C ASP A 139 -19.95 11.97 -10.23
N SER A 140 -20.71 11.38 -11.15
CA SER A 140 -22.06 10.87 -10.85
C SER A 140 -22.10 9.37 -10.51
N GLY A 141 -20.93 8.78 -10.21
CA GLY A 141 -20.79 7.38 -9.83
C GLY A 141 -20.53 6.41 -10.99
N ASP A 142 -20.25 6.89 -12.20
CA ASP A 142 -19.94 6.09 -13.41
C ASP A 142 -18.45 6.13 -13.83
N GLY A 143 -17.58 6.62 -12.95
CA GLY A 143 -16.15 6.83 -13.19
C GLY A 143 -15.83 8.28 -13.51
N ILE A 144 -14.58 8.58 -13.87
CA ILE A 144 -14.11 9.97 -14.13
C ILE A 144 -13.86 10.26 -15.62
N SER A 145 -14.20 9.33 -16.51
CA SER A 145 -13.81 9.43 -17.92
C SER A 145 -14.54 10.58 -18.61
N CYS A 146 -13.79 11.51 -19.24
CA CYS A 146 -14.35 12.69 -19.92
C CYS A 146 -15.12 13.67 -19.02
N ASP A 147 -14.90 13.65 -17.70
CA ASP A 147 -15.54 14.55 -16.74
C ASP A 147 -14.86 15.93 -16.67
N MET A 148 -14.62 16.53 -17.83
CA MET A 148 -14.03 17.85 -17.98
C MET A 148 -15.08 18.92 -17.66
N ALA A 149 -15.15 19.30 -16.39
CA ALA A 149 -16.10 20.24 -15.82
C ALA A 149 -15.70 21.71 -16.08
N ASN A 150 -16.51 22.47 -16.82
CA ASN A 150 -16.22 23.88 -17.09
C ASN A 150 -17.05 24.81 -16.18
N TRP A 151 -16.37 25.73 -15.48
CA TRP A 151 -16.95 26.87 -14.77
C TRP A 151 -16.83 28.12 -15.65
N ALA A 152 -17.66 28.22 -16.67
CA ALA A 152 -17.64 29.31 -17.63
C ALA A 152 -18.17 30.61 -17.01
N ASN A 153 -17.63 31.76 -17.46
CA ASN A 153 -17.97 33.10 -16.97
C ASN A 153 -17.92 33.27 -15.43
N ALA A 154 -17.20 32.40 -14.72
CA ALA A 154 -17.11 32.41 -13.27
C ALA A 154 -16.57 33.74 -12.75
N ARG A 155 -17.39 34.50 -12.02
CA ARG A 155 -17.10 35.88 -11.60
C ARG A 155 -17.65 36.21 -10.22
N LEU A 156 -17.00 37.17 -9.57
CA LEU A 156 -17.39 37.71 -8.27
C LEU A 156 -17.72 39.21 -8.38
N THR A 157 -18.75 39.64 -7.66
CA THR A 157 -19.12 41.06 -7.55
C THR A 157 -18.60 41.65 -6.24
N ARG A 158 -17.80 42.73 -6.32
CA ARG A 158 -17.23 43.41 -5.14
C ARG A 158 -18.30 44.00 -4.23
N SER A 159 -18.04 43.94 -2.91
CA SER A 159 -18.82 44.64 -1.89
C SER A 159 -18.38 46.10 -1.79
N ALA A 160 -19.34 47.02 -1.69
CA ALA A 160 -19.08 48.43 -1.35
C ALA A 160 -18.71 48.62 0.15
N SER A 161 -18.92 47.60 0.98
CA SER A 161 -18.57 47.60 2.40
C SER A 161 -18.03 46.21 2.77
N PRO A 162 -16.72 45.97 2.62
CA PRO A 162 -16.11 44.70 2.98
C PRO A 162 -16.34 44.37 4.45
N ALA A 163 -16.81 43.15 4.74
CA ALA A 163 -16.97 42.70 6.11
C ALA A 163 -15.60 42.48 6.75
N VAL A 164 -15.37 43.06 7.93
CA VAL A 164 -14.18 42.78 8.74
C VAL A 164 -14.48 41.66 9.73
N GLU A 165 -13.67 40.61 9.70
CA GLU A 165 -13.77 39.53 10.68
C GLU A 165 -13.52 40.06 12.09
N LYS A 166 -14.40 39.71 13.03
CA LYS A 166 -14.29 40.17 14.41
C LYS A 166 -13.13 39.46 15.11
N ALA A 167 -12.45 40.16 16.01
CA ALA A 167 -11.26 39.63 16.70
C ALA A 167 -11.53 38.35 17.50
N ASP A 168 -12.73 38.21 18.08
CA ASP A 168 -13.18 37.04 18.84
C ASP A 168 -13.48 35.81 17.96
N GLN A 169 -13.60 36.00 16.64
CA GLN A 169 -13.78 34.91 15.67
C GLN A 169 -12.45 34.34 15.16
N ARG A 170 -11.33 35.04 15.37
CA ARG A 170 -10.02 34.64 14.84
C ARG A 170 -9.40 33.51 15.67
N VAL A 171 -8.87 32.50 14.98
CA VAL A 171 -8.26 31.32 15.62
C VAL A 171 -6.74 31.48 15.73
N ASP A 172 -6.24 31.71 16.95
CA ASP A 172 -4.80 31.65 17.26
C ASP A 172 -4.39 30.20 17.59
N MET A 173 -3.73 29.54 16.65
CA MET A 173 -3.14 28.21 16.80
C MET A 173 -1.77 28.22 17.48
N GLY A 174 -1.17 29.39 17.68
CA GLY A 174 0.08 29.54 18.44
C GLY A 174 -0.03 28.98 19.85
N ARG A 175 -1.22 29.07 20.48
CA ARG A 175 -1.51 28.46 21.79
C ARG A 175 -1.42 26.93 21.85
N PHE A 176 -1.56 26.23 20.72
CA PHE A 176 -1.51 24.77 20.63
C PHE A 176 -0.20 24.24 20.02
N GLY A 177 0.74 25.12 19.67
CA GLY A 177 2.07 24.73 19.21
C GLY A 177 3.06 24.56 20.37
N ARG A 178 4.11 23.76 20.17
CA ARG A 178 5.29 23.81 21.05
C ARG A 178 6.02 25.12 20.79
N VAL A 179 6.41 25.83 21.85
CA VAL A 179 7.28 27.01 21.75
C VAL A 179 8.71 26.54 21.88
N VAL A 180 9.49 26.72 20.81
CA VAL A 180 10.82 26.14 20.68
C VAL A 180 11.83 27.16 20.16
N THR A 181 13.11 26.84 20.29
CA THR A 181 14.23 27.54 19.65
C THR A 181 15.01 26.58 18.76
N TRP A 182 15.56 27.10 17.67
CA TRP A 182 16.50 26.41 16.78
C TRP A 182 17.83 27.16 16.71
N ASP A 183 18.88 26.52 16.20
CA ASP A 183 20.05 27.25 15.73
C ASP A 183 19.63 28.17 14.56
N ALA A 184 19.81 29.48 14.75
CA ALA A 184 19.47 30.51 13.78
C ALA A 184 20.29 30.44 12.49
N ASN A 185 21.42 29.72 12.51
CA ASN A 185 22.31 29.56 11.34
C ASN A 185 22.05 28.27 10.57
N ARG A 186 21.26 27.34 11.11
CA ARG A 186 20.92 26.08 10.45
C ARG A 186 19.56 26.19 9.79
N ASN A 187 19.50 25.91 8.50
CA ASN A 187 18.27 25.95 7.72
C ASN A 187 17.80 24.55 7.30
N ASP A 188 18.72 23.61 7.11
CA ASP A 188 18.46 22.26 6.62
C ASP A 188 18.09 21.27 7.74
N GLY A 189 17.33 20.24 7.33
CA GLY A 189 16.93 19.12 8.16
C GLY A 189 17.93 17.98 8.23
N SER A 190 17.40 16.75 8.15
CA SER A 190 18.17 15.53 8.01
C SER A 190 19.08 15.61 6.80
N ARG A 191 20.36 15.34 7.03
CA ARG A 191 21.36 15.20 5.98
C ARG A 191 21.53 13.75 5.53
N ALA A 192 20.82 12.83 6.16
CA ALA A 192 20.69 11.44 5.72
C ALA A 192 19.54 11.32 4.71
N ASP A 193 19.76 10.50 3.68
CA ASP A 193 18.72 10.00 2.78
C ASP A 193 18.21 8.62 3.27
N ARG A 194 17.27 8.03 2.51
CA ARG A 194 16.62 6.76 2.85
C ARG A 194 17.54 5.53 2.93
N ILE A 195 18.77 5.61 2.42
CA ILE A 195 19.75 4.51 2.41
C ILE A 195 20.94 4.75 3.36
N GLN A 196 20.93 5.88 4.07
CA GLN A 196 21.97 6.26 5.00
C GLN A 196 21.53 6.11 6.46
N GLU A 197 22.51 5.97 7.34
CA GLU A 197 22.26 6.02 8.77
C GLU A 197 21.79 7.42 9.19
N PHE A 198 20.72 7.47 9.98
CA PHE A 198 20.21 8.73 10.51
C PHE A 198 21.19 9.34 11.52
N ARG A 199 21.57 10.61 11.33
CA ARG A 199 22.58 11.29 12.16
C ARG A 199 21.98 11.73 13.49
N ALA A 200 22.70 11.51 14.59
CA ALA A 200 22.19 11.82 15.93
C ALA A 200 21.92 13.33 16.11
N GLU A 201 22.78 14.17 15.54
CA GLU A 201 22.66 15.63 15.57
C GLU A 201 21.54 16.19 14.66
N ASP A 202 20.86 15.33 13.90
CA ASP A 202 19.73 15.70 13.04
C ASP A 202 18.37 15.32 13.66
N LEU A 203 18.36 14.58 14.78
CA LEU A 203 17.12 14.05 15.41
C LEU A 203 16.25 15.14 16.02
N PHE A 204 16.90 16.00 16.80
CA PHE A 204 16.26 17.05 17.60
C PHE A 204 16.95 18.38 17.31
N LEU A 205 16.52 19.02 16.22
CA LEU A 205 17.03 20.35 15.84
C LEU A 205 16.45 21.45 16.72
N GLU A 206 15.27 21.19 17.29
CA GLU A 206 14.57 22.08 18.20
C GLU A 206 14.88 21.78 19.67
N ARG A 207 14.85 22.84 20.48
CA ARG A 207 14.79 22.74 21.95
C ARG A 207 13.54 23.44 22.45
N ASP A 208 12.79 22.78 23.34
CA ASP A 208 11.66 23.43 24.00
C ASP A 208 12.12 24.63 24.84
N LEU A 209 11.33 25.70 24.79
CA LEU A 209 11.49 26.84 25.67
C LEU A 209 10.44 26.75 26.80
N ALA A 210 10.91 26.79 28.04
CA ALA A 210 10.04 26.88 29.20
C ALA A 210 9.58 28.34 29.39
N GLY A 211 8.27 28.54 29.49
CA GLY A 211 7.71 29.85 29.85
C GLY A 211 7.74 30.07 31.36
N ASP A 212 7.85 31.33 31.77
CA ASP A 212 7.63 31.72 33.17
C ASP A 212 6.15 31.60 33.55
N SER A 213 5.82 31.83 34.83
CA SER A 213 4.45 31.81 35.34
C SER A 213 3.50 32.81 34.65
N GLY A 214 4.04 33.82 33.96
CA GLY A 214 3.28 34.81 33.18
C GLY A 214 3.20 34.48 31.69
N GLY A 215 3.72 33.33 31.25
CA GLY A 215 3.71 32.91 29.84
C GLY A 215 4.74 33.65 28.97
N ARG A 216 5.78 34.24 29.56
CA ARG A 216 6.90 34.86 28.84
C ARG A 216 8.06 33.88 28.70
N PHE A 217 8.84 34.03 27.64
CA PHE A 217 9.96 33.17 27.28
C PHE A 217 11.23 33.99 27.17
N THR A 218 12.26 33.61 27.93
CA THR A 218 13.60 34.19 27.81
C THR A 218 14.38 33.44 26.74
N LEU A 219 14.79 34.13 25.68
CA LEU A 219 15.46 33.50 24.56
C LEU A 219 16.97 33.40 24.81
N PRO A 220 17.60 32.24 24.50
CA PRO A 220 19.05 32.14 24.52
C PRO A 220 19.64 33.03 23.42
N ALA A 221 20.66 33.84 23.74
CA ALA A 221 21.45 34.53 22.73
C ALA A 221 22.54 33.58 22.21
N ALA A 222 22.58 33.35 20.90
CA ALA A 222 23.67 32.61 20.26
C ALA A 222 24.99 33.42 20.30
N THR A 223 26.13 32.76 20.07
CA THR A 223 27.47 33.39 20.10
C THR A 223 27.60 34.59 19.15
N ASN A 224 26.83 34.59 18.05
CA ASN A 224 26.74 35.67 17.07
C ASN A 224 25.64 36.71 17.39
N GLN A 225 25.12 36.72 18.62
CA GLN A 225 24.04 37.59 19.09
C GLN A 225 22.70 37.43 18.36
N LEU A 226 22.46 36.32 17.64
CA LEU A 226 21.13 36.01 17.12
C LEU A 226 20.26 35.32 18.17
N ALA A 227 19.02 35.75 18.27
CA ALA A 227 17.97 35.07 19.02
C ALA A 227 17.00 34.39 18.04
N CYS A 228 16.50 33.22 18.44
CA CYS A 228 15.54 32.43 17.69
C CYS A 228 14.39 32.01 18.61
N VAL A 229 13.16 32.14 18.12
CA VAL A 229 11.97 31.61 18.77
C VAL A 229 10.98 31.18 17.71
N GLY A 230 10.19 30.16 17.98
CA GLY A 230 9.13 29.80 17.07
C GLY A 230 8.15 28.78 17.59
N LEU A 231 7.30 28.32 16.68
CA LEU A 231 6.19 27.43 16.92
C LEU A 231 6.34 26.17 16.07
N GLN A 232 6.08 25.02 16.68
CA GLN A 232 6.01 23.73 15.99
C GLN A 232 4.68 23.03 16.28
N TRP A 233 4.04 22.53 15.23
CA TRP A 233 2.83 21.72 15.28
C TRP A 233 3.05 20.35 14.63
N LEU A 234 2.14 19.41 14.90
CA LEU A 234 2.09 18.14 14.17
C LEU A 234 1.54 18.36 12.74
N ASN A 235 0.41 19.06 12.63
CA ASN A 235 -0.22 19.42 11.36
C ASN A 235 0.44 20.64 10.70
N ARG A 236 0.40 20.66 9.36
CA ARG A 236 0.68 21.87 8.60
C ARG A 236 -0.45 22.88 8.82
N ARG A 237 -0.10 24.14 9.07
CA ARG A 237 -1.05 25.22 9.37
C ARG A 237 -1.13 26.21 8.21
N ALA A 238 -2.35 26.54 7.82
CA ALA A 238 -2.68 27.59 6.87
C ALA A 238 -2.62 28.96 7.55
N LEU A 239 -1.43 29.56 7.62
CA LEU A 239 -1.23 30.80 8.36
C LEU A 239 -1.80 32.00 7.59
N ARG A 240 -2.36 32.95 8.34
CA ARG A 240 -2.77 34.27 7.85
C ARG A 240 -1.91 35.37 8.45
N GLU A 241 -1.62 35.26 9.74
CA GLU A 241 -0.86 36.26 10.48
C GLU A 241 -0.10 35.60 11.61
N ALA A 242 1.12 36.06 11.88
CA ALA A 242 1.90 35.62 13.03
C ALA A 242 2.39 36.83 13.83
N ARG A 243 2.38 36.73 15.16
CA ARG A 243 2.76 37.84 16.05
C ARG A 243 3.79 37.41 17.08
N LEU A 244 4.72 38.33 17.37
CA LEU A 244 5.70 38.18 18.43
C LEU A 244 5.74 39.46 19.28
N GLY A 245 5.26 39.35 20.52
CA GLY A 245 5.30 40.45 21.48
C GLY A 245 6.56 40.42 22.35
N PHE A 246 7.09 41.59 22.71
CA PHE A 246 8.29 41.75 23.54
C PHE A 246 7.93 42.33 24.91
N ALA A 247 8.71 42.00 25.94
CA ALA A 247 8.48 42.49 27.30
C ALA A 247 8.55 44.04 27.40
N SER A 248 9.34 44.69 26.54
CA SER A 248 9.39 46.15 26.41
C SER A 248 9.63 46.57 24.96
N ALA A 249 9.22 47.80 24.61
CA ALA A 249 9.46 48.37 23.29
C ALA A 249 10.96 48.50 22.95
N THR A 250 11.83 48.61 23.97
CA THR A 250 13.29 48.69 23.81
C THR A 250 13.94 47.37 23.39
N GLN A 251 13.23 46.24 23.52
CA GLN A 251 13.71 44.93 23.06
C GLN A 251 13.23 44.58 21.65
N VAL A 252 12.36 45.40 21.04
CA VAL A 252 11.86 45.15 19.69
C VAL A 252 12.96 45.46 18.66
N PRO A 253 13.42 44.47 17.86
CA PRO A 253 14.40 44.71 16.82
C PRO A 253 13.79 45.49 15.63
N PRO A 254 14.61 46.23 14.85
CA PRO A 254 14.17 46.83 13.59
C PRO A 254 13.58 45.78 12.64
N THR A 255 12.46 46.06 11.98
CA THR A 255 11.75 45.08 11.12
C THR A 255 12.61 44.54 9.98
N ASN A 256 13.50 45.36 9.42
CA ASN A 256 14.46 44.94 8.38
C ASN A 256 15.57 44.01 8.89
N ALA A 257 15.73 43.85 10.20
CA ALA A 257 16.67 42.95 10.85
C ALA A 257 16.01 41.68 11.40
N VAL A 258 14.74 41.43 11.06
CA VAL A 258 13.97 40.25 11.48
C VAL A 258 13.68 39.38 10.26
N ARG A 259 13.99 38.09 10.37
CA ARG A 259 13.54 37.08 9.41
C ARG A 259 12.40 36.27 10.01
N VAL A 260 11.34 36.06 9.24
CA VAL A 260 10.25 35.14 9.57
C VAL A 260 10.30 34.00 8.56
N GLU A 261 10.51 32.79 9.06
CA GLU A 261 10.80 31.62 8.22
C GLU A 261 9.86 30.47 8.53
N GLY A 262 9.52 29.70 7.50
CA GLY A 262 8.69 28.51 7.56
C GLY A 262 9.43 27.28 7.09
N TRP A 263 9.00 26.11 7.55
CA TRP A 263 9.56 24.83 7.15
C TRP A 263 8.87 24.25 5.91
N PHE A 264 9.68 23.87 4.91
CA PHE A 264 9.21 23.28 3.65
C PHE A 264 10.00 22.02 3.32
N GLY A 265 9.28 20.93 3.08
CA GLY A 265 9.86 19.62 2.76
C GLY A 265 8.87 18.48 2.97
N GLU A 266 9.34 17.25 2.79
CA GLU A 266 8.52 16.03 2.82
C GLU A 266 7.99 15.73 4.23
N SER A 267 8.79 15.95 5.26
CA SER A 267 8.49 15.54 6.63
C SER A 267 8.90 16.58 7.69
N ALA A 268 8.81 16.22 8.98
CA ALA A 268 9.30 17.07 10.07
C ALA A 268 10.83 17.09 10.15
N TRP A 269 11.50 16.11 9.52
CA TRP A 269 12.96 15.99 9.51
C TRP A 269 13.55 16.29 8.14
N GLN A 270 12.84 16.05 7.04
CA GLN A 270 13.32 16.37 5.69
C GLN A 270 12.70 17.67 5.19
N GLY A 271 13.55 18.66 4.99
CA GLY A 271 13.14 19.98 4.52
C GLY A 271 14.14 21.05 4.92
N GLU A 272 13.73 22.28 4.69
CA GLU A 272 14.53 23.45 5.01
C GLU A 272 13.65 24.63 5.49
N PHE A 273 14.22 25.48 6.33
CA PHE A 273 13.65 26.77 6.68
C PHE A 273 13.89 27.78 5.55
N LYS A 274 12.81 28.40 5.07
CA LYS A 274 12.86 29.47 4.06
C LYS A 274 12.12 30.70 4.57
N PRO A 275 12.53 31.91 4.13
CA PRO A 275 11.75 33.12 4.36
C PRO A 275 10.30 32.92 3.90
N LEU A 276 9.34 33.30 4.74
CA LEU A 276 7.94 33.32 4.35
C LEU A 276 7.65 34.58 3.53
N ALA A 277 6.86 34.42 2.47
CA ALA A 277 6.32 35.56 1.75
C ALA A 277 5.30 36.31 2.64
N GLY A 278 5.45 37.62 2.77
CA GLY A 278 4.58 38.44 3.62
C GLY A 278 5.15 39.82 3.91
N ASN A 279 4.45 40.58 4.76
CA ASN A 279 4.87 41.90 5.21
C ASN A 279 5.00 41.95 6.73
N LEU A 280 6.11 42.46 7.24
CA LEU A 280 6.37 42.62 8.67
C LEU A 280 6.19 44.07 9.09
N VAL A 281 5.33 44.31 10.07
CA VAL A 281 5.10 45.64 10.66
C VAL A 281 5.31 45.62 12.17
N GLN A 282 5.75 46.74 12.73
CA GLN A 282 5.82 46.93 14.17
C GLN A 282 4.53 47.61 14.66
N ALA A 283 3.89 47.03 15.68
CA ALA A 283 2.72 47.59 16.35
C ALA A 283 3.00 47.67 17.86
N GLY A 284 3.45 48.84 18.33
CA GLY A 284 3.85 49.02 19.73
C GLY A 284 5.07 48.17 20.10
N ASN A 285 4.91 47.26 21.07
CA ASN A 285 5.92 46.28 21.48
C ASN A 285 5.77 44.92 20.77
N GLU A 286 4.99 44.84 19.69
CA GLU A 286 4.79 43.62 18.90
C GLU A 286 5.31 43.73 17.47
N LEU A 287 5.79 42.62 16.95
CA LEU A 287 6.01 42.41 15.52
C LEU A 287 4.84 41.62 14.96
N VAL A 288 4.20 42.13 13.92
CA VAL A 288 3.06 41.50 13.23
C VAL A 288 3.48 41.17 11.80
N PHE A 289 3.51 39.88 11.49
CA PHE A 289 3.82 39.36 10.17
C PHE A 289 2.53 38.93 9.47
N HIS A 290 2.16 39.65 8.41
CA HIS A 290 1.03 39.30 7.55
C HIS A 290 1.51 38.36 6.45
N VAL A 291 1.04 37.10 6.52
CA VAL A 291 1.47 36.03 5.62
C VAL A 291 0.78 36.20 4.27
N ALA A 292 1.54 36.09 3.17
CA ALA A 292 0.97 36.09 1.84
C ALA A 292 -0.04 34.94 1.68
N ALA A 293 -1.11 35.16 0.92
CA ALA A 293 -2.15 34.14 0.73
C ALA A 293 -1.65 32.90 -0.04
N ARG A 294 -0.59 33.05 -0.85
CA ARG A 294 -0.05 32.03 -1.74
C ARG A 294 1.45 31.84 -1.57
N ALA A 295 1.91 30.62 -1.83
CA ALA A 295 3.32 30.33 -2.03
C ALA A 295 3.78 30.77 -3.43
N ASP A 296 5.09 30.95 -3.62
CA ASP A 296 5.70 31.44 -4.88
C ASP A 296 5.39 30.56 -6.10
N LYS A 297 5.11 29.26 -5.90
CA LYS A 297 4.76 28.30 -6.95
C LYS A 297 3.25 28.08 -7.11
N GLY A 298 2.42 28.92 -6.49
CA GLY A 298 0.98 28.73 -6.42
C GLY A 298 0.54 27.80 -5.30
N GLY A 299 -0.75 27.83 -4.96
CA GLY A 299 -1.33 27.08 -3.84
C GLY A 299 -1.13 27.76 -2.46
N LEU A 300 -1.78 27.19 -1.46
CA LEU A 300 -1.79 27.72 -0.09
C LEU A 300 -0.43 27.54 0.59
N LEU A 301 0.06 28.63 1.21
CA LEU A 301 1.22 28.57 2.09
C LEU A 301 0.85 27.88 3.40
N GLN A 302 1.27 26.62 3.56
CA GLN A 302 1.14 25.89 4.82
C GLN A 302 2.51 25.51 5.37
N THR A 303 2.65 25.55 6.70
CA THR A 303 3.87 25.08 7.35
C THR A 303 3.60 24.45 8.71
N ARG A 304 4.46 23.51 9.13
CA ARG A 304 4.41 22.87 10.45
C ARG A 304 5.41 23.48 11.45
N LYS A 305 6.37 24.28 10.98
CA LYS A 305 7.32 25.03 11.83
C LYS A 305 7.39 26.48 11.36
N LEU A 306 7.34 27.41 12.29
CA LEU A 306 7.47 28.85 12.07
C LEU A 306 8.53 29.39 13.02
N ARG A 307 9.47 30.23 12.57
CA ARG A 307 10.47 30.87 13.44
C ARG A 307 10.71 32.34 13.11
N TRP A 308 11.05 33.10 14.14
CA TRP A 308 11.57 34.46 14.06
C TRP A 308 13.05 34.43 14.42
N ILE A 309 13.86 35.11 13.62
CA ILE A 309 15.29 35.29 13.86
C ILE A 309 15.60 36.77 13.83
N PHE A 310 16.31 37.26 14.85
CA PHE A 310 16.67 38.66 14.96
C PHE A 310 17.92 38.85 15.84
N SER A 311 18.57 40.00 15.71
CA SER A 311 19.72 40.37 16.53
C SER A 311 19.28 40.80 17.94
N ALA A 312 20.01 40.33 18.96
CA ALA A 312 19.81 40.62 20.37
C ALA A 312 21.14 41.05 21.05
N PRO A 313 21.69 42.22 20.68
CA PRO A 313 23.01 42.67 21.17
C PRO A 313 22.99 43.11 22.65
N ASN A 314 21.81 43.38 23.20
CA ASN A 314 21.62 43.95 24.54
C ASN A 314 21.23 42.91 25.61
N GLY A 315 21.64 41.66 25.43
CA GLY A 315 21.31 40.54 26.32
C GLY A 315 20.12 39.69 25.86
N PRO A 316 19.74 38.64 26.63
CA PRO A 316 18.71 37.69 26.24
C PRO A 316 17.33 38.37 26.19
N PRO A 317 16.66 38.40 25.03
CA PRO A 317 15.36 39.06 24.88
C PRO A 317 14.26 38.24 25.55
N VAL A 318 13.26 38.92 26.09
CA VAL A 318 12.10 38.29 26.72
C VAL A 318 10.87 38.56 25.85
N VAL A 319 10.27 37.48 25.36
CA VAL A 319 9.10 37.55 24.47
C VAL A 319 7.86 36.97 25.13
N ASN A 320 6.70 37.46 24.75
CA ASN A 320 5.43 36.80 25.04
C ASN A 320 5.31 35.53 24.19
N ARG A 321 4.39 34.65 24.55
CA ARG A 321 4.06 33.49 23.71
C ARG A 321 3.79 33.93 22.25
N PRO A 322 4.49 33.35 21.25
CA PRO A 322 4.21 33.65 19.87
C PRO A 322 2.77 33.26 19.50
N GLN A 323 2.11 34.12 18.72
CA GLN A 323 0.75 33.88 18.23
C GLN A 323 0.79 33.58 16.73
N ALA A 324 -0.09 32.69 16.28
CA ALA A 324 -0.21 32.30 14.88
C ALA A 324 -1.68 32.13 14.53
N TYR A 325 -2.23 33.13 13.86
CA TYR A 325 -3.62 33.14 13.42
C TYR A 325 -3.75 32.41 12.09
N THR A 326 -4.64 31.42 12.06
CA THR A 326 -4.95 30.67 10.84
C THR A 326 -6.13 31.29 10.10
N ARG A 327 -6.54 30.64 9.01
CA ARG A 327 -7.73 30.99 8.22
C ARG A 327 -9.02 30.38 8.78
N SER A 328 -8.92 29.60 9.86
CA SER A 328 -10.06 29.02 10.57
C SER A 328 -10.75 30.07 11.45
N ARG A 329 -12.02 29.80 11.80
CA ARG A 329 -12.84 30.69 12.63
C ARG A 329 -13.34 29.97 13.88
N TRP A 330 -13.39 30.66 15.01
CA TRP A 330 -14.01 30.13 16.21
C TRP A 330 -15.52 30.06 16.05
N ALA A 331 -16.09 28.98 16.59
CA ALA A 331 -17.49 28.86 16.92
C ALA A 331 -17.64 28.23 18.30
N VAL A 332 -18.83 28.35 18.87
CA VAL A 332 -19.18 27.75 20.15
C VAL A 332 -20.35 26.80 19.94
N THR A 333 -20.25 25.62 20.55
CA THR A 333 -21.33 24.64 20.59
C THR A 333 -21.46 24.08 22.01
N ASN A 334 -22.64 23.54 22.33
CA ASN A 334 -22.89 22.82 23.56
C ASN A 334 -23.02 21.33 23.24
N LEU A 335 -22.27 20.52 23.98
CA LEU A 335 -22.27 19.06 23.86
C LEU A 335 -22.75 18.42 25.16
N VAL A 336 -23.38 17.26 25.05
CA VAL A 336 -23.77 16.43 26.18
C VAL A 336 -22.87 15.20 26.22
N VAL A 337 -22.16 15.01 27.33
CA VAL A 337 -21.32 13.82 27.58
C VAL A 337 -22.05 12.90 28.55
N GLN A 338 -22.25 11.64 28.16
CA GLN A 338 -22.93 10.62 28.96
C GLN A 338 -22.02 9.40 29.13
N PHE A 339 -22.14 8.70 30.27
CA PHE A 339 -21.37 7.50 30.60
C PHE A 339 -22.27 6.32 30.97
N ALA A 340 -22.00 5.14 30.42
CA ALA A 340 -22.71 3.89 30.70
C ALA A 340 -22.19 3.28 32.01
N ASN A 341 -23.09 2.80 32.87
CA ASN A 341 -22.78 2.13 34.14
C ASN A 341 -21.65 2.77 34.97
N PRO A 342 -21.77 4.04 35.37
CA PRO A 342 -20.71 4.71 36.07
C PRO A 342 -20.52 4.14 37.47
N ASP A 343 -19.31 3.66 37.77
CA ASP A 343 -18.86 3.63 39.16
C ASP A 343 -19.00 5.06 39.70
N LYS A 344 -19.75 5.22 40.79
CA LYS A 344 -20.01 6.53 41.41
C LYS A 344 -18.73 7.23 41.85
N GLN A 345 -17.63 6.49 42.00
CA GLN A 345 -16.31 7.03 42.35
C GLN A 345 -15.40 7.26 41.13
N ALA A 346 -15.74 6.76 39.94
CA ALA A 346 -14.91 6.93 38.75
C ALA A 346 -14.97 8.37 38.21
N THR A 347 -13.80 8.87 37.82
CA THR A 347 -13.63 10.20 37.23
C THR A 347 -13.09 10.08 35.80
N ALA A 348 -13.68 10.84 34.89
CA ALA A 348 -13.14 11.08 33.56
C ALA A 348 -12.29 12.35 33.57
N GLU A 349 -11.18 12.34 32.84
CA GLU A 349 -10.41 13.54 32.51
C GLU A 349 -10.57 13.86 31.02
N VAL A 350 -10.92 15.10 30.71
CA VAL A 350 -11.12 15.57 29.33
C VAL A 350 -10.20 16.74 29.06
N GLU A 351 -9.34 16.58 28.06
CA GLU A 351 -8.54 17.67 27.49
C GLU A 351 -9.10 18.06 26.12
N ILE A 352 -8.69 19.23 25.62
CA ILE A 352 -9.07 19.69 24.28
C ILE A 352 -7.83 20.16 23.54
N THR A 353 -7.71 19.76 22.28
CA THR A 353 -6.67 20.24 21.37
C THR A 353 -7.30 21.09 20.28
N ASN A 354 -6.63 22.17 19.87
CA ASN A 354 -7.11 23.12 18.86
C ASN A 354 -8.51 23.70 19.20
N GLY A 355 -8.83 23.85 20.49
CA GLY A 355 -10.11 24.37 20.98
C GLY A 355 -10.05 24.75 22.46
N GLU A 356 -11.16 25.19 23.02
CA GLU A 356 -11.29 25.53 24.45
C GLU A 356 -12.54 24.91 25.06
N LEU A 357 -12.41 24.44 26.31
CA LEU A 357 -13.55 24.12 27.15
C LEU A 357 -13.98 25.41 27.87
N LEU A 358 -15.26 25.77 27.81
CA LEU A 358 -15.78 26.99 28.45
C LEU A 358 -16.58 26.62 29.71
N PRO A 359 -16.35 27.29 30.86
CA PRO A 359 -15.38 28.37 31.12
C PRO A 359 -13.97 27.89 31.51
N ILE A 360 -13.68 26.59 31.44
CA ILE A 360 -12.43 25.98 31.94
C ILE A 360 -11.31 26.08 30.91
N THR A 361 -10.53 27.16 30.95
CA THR A 361 -9.39 27.36 30.05
C THR A 361 -8.08 26.79 30.61
N GLY A 362 -7.35 26.01 29.81
CA GLY A 362 -5.96 25.65 30.08
C GLY A 362 -5.74 24.56 31.15
N LYS A 363 -6.79 23.86 31.58
CA LYS A 363 -6.69 22.71 32.50
C LYS A 363 -7.56 21.56 32.01
N PRO A 364 -7.17 20.30 32.27
CA PRO A 364 -8.05 19.16 32.02
C PRO A 364 -9.34 19.29 32.85
N TRP A 365 -10.48 19.04 32.21
CA TRP A 365 -11.76 18.97 32.90
C TRP A 365 -11.92 17.60 33.55
N ARG A 366 -11.90 17.58 34.89
CA ARG A 366 -12.11 16.35 35.68
C ARG A 366 -13.55 16.28 36.16
N VAL A 367 -14.23 15.19 35.85
CA VAL A 367 -15.65 15.06 36.11
C VAL A 367 -16.04 13.66 36.57
N SER A 368 -16.94 13.57 37.53
CA SER A 368 -17.52 12.29 37.96
C SER A 368 -18.38 11.68 36.85
N MET A 369 -18.27 10.38 36.64
CA MET A 369 -18.99 9.71 35.56
C MET A 369 -20.48 9.42 35.87
N ASN A 370 -20.96 9.78 37.06
CA ASN A 370 -22.29 9.39 37.60
C ASN A 370 -23.55 9.98 36.94
N SER A 371 -23.43 10.93 36.01
CA SER A 371 -24.57 11.62 35.39
C SER A 371 -24.15 12.31 34.09
N PRO A 372 -25.09 12.60 33.16
CA PRO A 372 -24.82 13.41 31.97
C PRO A 372 -24.22 14.76 32.34
N LYS A 373 -23.26 15.23 31.53
CA LYS A 373 -22.54 16.47 31.75
C LYS A 373 -22.66 17.37 30.53
N GLN A 374 -22.97 18.64 30.78
CA GLN A 374 -22.99 19.67 29.76
C GLN A 374 -21.58 20.24 29.58
N LEU A 375 -21.14 20.32 28.33
CA LEU A 375 -19.82 20.80 27.97
C LEU A 375 -19.96 21.85 26.87
N GLN A 376 -19.68 23.11 27.21
CA GLN A 376 -19.58 24.16 26.21
C GLN A 376 -18.18 24.16 25.62
N VAL A 377 -18.09 24.09 24.29
CA VAL A 377 -16.84 23.94 23.56
C VAL A 377 -16.71 25.07 22.55
N ARG A 378 -15.58 25.80 22.61
CA ARG A 378 -15.14 26.67 21.52
C ARG A 378 -14.24 25.85 20.58
N TYR A 379 -14.66 25.71 19.33
CA TYR A 379 -14.01 24.86 18.34
C TYR A 379 -13.71 25.63 17.05
N ALA A 380 -12.66 25.22 16.34
CA ALA A 380 -12.32 25.78 15.04
C ALA A 380 -13.32 25.23 14.02
N ARG A 381 -14.10 26.12 13.38
CA ARG A 381 -14.97 25.75 12.26
C ARG A 381 -14.13 25.15 11.15
N LEU A 382 -14.72 24.15 10.51
CA LEU A 382 -14.12 23.44 9.40
C LEU A 382 -13.67 24.43 8.32
N SER A 383 -12.41 24.30 7.93
CA SER A 383 -11.90 24.80 6.66
C SER A 383 -11.63 23.58 5.78
N PRO A 384 -11.89 23.63 4.46
CA PRO A 384 -11.54 22.56 3.51
C PRO A 384 -10.07 22.15 3.57
N LEU A 385 -9.22 22.99 4.16
CA LEU A 385 -7.80 22.76 4.36
C LEU A 385 -7.48 21.72 5.45
N LYS A 386 -8.47 21.29 6.24
CA LYS A 386 -8.36 20.32 7.36
C LYS A 386 -7.21 20.60 8.33
N SER A 387 -6.75 21.84 8.43
CA SER A 387 -5.50 22.16 9.14
C SER A 387 -5.65 22.22 10.65
N ASP A 388 -6.86 22.44 11.15
CA ASP A 388 -7.14 22.89 12.52
C ASP A 388 -8.22 22.06 13.27
N PRO A 389 -8.30 20.72 13.13
CA PRO A 389 -9.37 19.94 13.73
C PRO A 389 -9.37 20.07 15.26
N THR A 390 -10.53 20.34 15.85
CA THR A 390 -10.73 20.37 17.30
C THR A 390 -11.11 18.98 17.82
N VAL A 391 -10.30 18.45 18.75
CA VAL A 391 -10.47 17.09 19.29
C VAL A 391 -10.56 17.15 20.82
N LEU A 392 -11.61 16.53 21.36
CA LEU A 392 -11.77 16.26 22.80
C LEU A 392 -11.05 14.96 23.14
N GLN A 393 -10.06 15.01 24.02
CA GLN A 393 -9.27 13.86 24.44
C GLN A 393 -9.78 13.35 25.78
N PHE A 394 -10.38 12.17 25.77
CA PHE A 394 -10.90 11.51 26.96
C PHE A 394 -9.84 10.58 27.54
N ARG A 395 -9.65 10.63 28.86
CA ARG A 395 -8.94 9.62 29.66
C ARG A 395 -9.93 9.04 30.65
N LEU A 396 -10.32 7.79 30.39
CA LEU A 396 -11.26 7.01 31.18
C LEU A 396 -10.53 5.82 31.81
N PRO A 397 -11.07 5.19 32.86
CA PRO A 397 -10.49 3.95 33.39
C PRO A 397 -10.33 2.85 32.33
N GLY A 398 -11.20 2.83 31.31
CA GLY A 398 -11.18 1.87 30.21
C GLY A 398 -10.21 2.19 29.06
N GLY A 399 -9.60 3.39 29.03
CA GLY A 399 -8.66 3.79 27.98
C GLY A 399 -8.65 5.28 27.68
N ALA A 400 -7.81 5.69 26.72
CA ALA A 400 -7.69 7.08 26.28
C ALA A 400 -7.80 7.21 24.76
N PHE A 401 -8.56 8.18 24.28
CA PHE A 401 -8.87 8.38 22.86
C PHE A 401 -9.44 9.78 22.61
N GLY A 402 -9.44 10.22 21.36
CA GLY A 402 -10.05 11.48 20.94
C GLY A 402 -11.47 11.31 20.40
N VAL A 403 -12.28 12.37 20.50
CA VAL A 403 -13.55 12.55 19.78
C VAL A 403 -13.47 13.89 19.07
N ALA A 404 -13.55 13.90 17.73
CA ALA A 404 -13.59 15.17 17.01
C ALA A 404 -14.93 15.86 17.28
N VAL A 405 -14.88 17.16 17.57
CA VAL A 405 -16.11 17.95 17.74
C VAL A 405 -16.93 17.95 16.46
N GLU A 406 -16.24 17.93 15.31
CA GLU A 406 -16.86 17.87 14.00
C GLU A 406 -17.71 16.61 13.81
N ASP A 407 -17.21 15.44 14.19
CA ASP A 407 -17.94 14.18 14.05
C ASP A 407 -19.24 14.18 14.85
N VAL A 408 -19.23 14.78 16.05
CA VAL A 408 -20.43 14.95 16.86
C VAL A 408 -21.42 15.91 16.20
N LEU A 409 -20.93 17.02 15.64
CA LEU A 409 -21.79 18.01 14.97
C LEU A 409 -22.41 17.45 13.69
N ARG A 410 -21.63 16.69 12.91
CA ARG A 410 -22.05 16.11 11.63
C ARG A 410 -23.04 14.97 11.83
N ASN A 411 -22.78 14.07 12.77
CA ASN A 411 -23.58 12.86 12.98
C ASN A 411 -24.65 13.01 14.07
N GLY A 412 -24.65 14.14 14.79
CA GLY A 412 -25.50 14.39 15.96
C GLY A 412 -25.07 13.65 17.23
N SER A 413 -24.31 12.56 17.10
CA SER A 413 -23.80 11.74 18.20
C SER A 413 -22.56 10.94 17.81
N VAL A 414 -21.66 10.72 18.76
CA VAL A 414 -20.54 9.77 18.69
C VAL A 414 -20.65 8.83 19.89
N PHE A 415 -20.75 7.52 19.64
CA PHE A 415 -20.93 6.51 20.68
C PHE A 415 -19.82 5.46 20.64
N LEU A 416 -19.01 5.38 21.70
CA LEU A 416 -17.98 4.36 21.89
C LEU A 416 -18.48 3.32 22.91
N PRO A 417 -19.11 2.23 22.47
CA PRO A 417 -19.73 1.25 23.37
C PRO A 417 -18.73 0.61 24.34
N ASP A 418 -17.52 0.29 23.85
CA ASP A 418 -16.48 -0.34 24.66
C ASP A 418 -15.98 0.50 25.83
N HIS A 419 -16.18 1.81 25.74
CA HIS A 419 -15.80 2.77 26.77
C HIS A 419 -17.02 3.35 27.49
N GLY A 420 -18.21 2.89 27.14
CA GLY A 420 -19.48 3.41 27.65
C GLY A 420 -19.64 4.91 27.45
N LEU A 421 -19.05 5.50 26.41
CA LEU A 421 -19.06 6.95 26.20
C LEU A 421 -20.03 7.33 25.08
N LEU A 422 -20.96 8.24 25.37
CA LEU A 422 -21.79 8.89 24.35
C LEU A 422 -21.58 10.41 24.42
N VAL A 423 -21.21 11.02 23.30
CA VAL A 423 -21.13 12.47 23.14
C VAL A 423 -22.16 12.90 22.10
N THR A 424 -23.05 13.82 22.44
CA THR A 424 -24.11 14.30 21.53
C THR A 424 -24.13 15.81 21.42
N THR A 425 -24.77 16.32 20.37
CA THR A 425 -25.26 17.70 20.37
C THR A 425 -26.43 17.84 21.35
N GLU A 426 -26.74 19.05 21.81
CA GLU A 426 -27.95 19.31 22.61
C GLU A 426 -29.24 18.94 21.87
N ALA A 427 -29.25 19.05 20.53
CA ALA A 427 -30.43 18.78 19.71
C ALA A 427 -30.76 17.28 19.57
N SER A 428 -29.75 16.40 19.60
CA SER A 428 -29.89 14.97 19.34
C SER A 428 -30.81 14.25 20.34
N LYS A 429 -30.83 14.67 21.61
CA LYS A 429 -31.55 14.04 22.74
C LYS A 429 -31.29 12.52 22.92
N MET A 430 -30.36 11.93 22.18
CA MET A 430 -30.04 10.51 22.22
C MET A 430 -29.49 10.10 23.59
N SER A 431 -30.05 9.02 24.14
CA SER A 431 -29.57 8.37 25.36
C SER A 431 -28.63 7.20 25.06
N ILE A 432 -27.84 6.77 26.05
CA ILE A 432 -26.98 5.59 25.92
C ILE A 432 -27.77 4.35 25.53
N SER A 433 -28.92 4.09 26.16
CA SER A 433 -29.73 2.91 25.83
C SER A 433 -30.34 2.97 24.42
N GLU A 434 -30.53 4.16 23.85
CA GLU A 434 -30.90 4.31 22.42
C GLU A 434 -29.71 4.06 21.51
N ALA A 435 -28.52 4.57 21.86
CA ALA A 435 -27.30 4.34 21.10
C ALA A 435 -26.92 2.84 21.09
N GLU A 436 -27.00 2.15 22.24
CA GLU A 436 -26.80 0.71 22.36
C GLU A 436 -27.80 -0.08 21.49
N ARG A 437 -29.09 0.30 21.50
CA ARG A 437 -30.10 -0.32 20.65
C ARG A 437 -29.82 -0.09 19.16
N LYS A 438 -29.38 1.12 18.77
CA LYS A 438 -29.01 1.44 17.38
C LYS A 438 -27.84 0.57 16.91
N VAL A 439 -26.78 0.49 17.71
CA VAL A 439 -25.59 -0.34 17.41
C VAL A 439 -25.97 -1.82 17.34
N ALA A 440 -26.77 -2.32 18.27
CA ALA A 440 -27.18 -3.73 18.30
C ALA A 440 -28.13 -4.10 17.14
N ALA A 441 -28.78 -3.14 16.49
CA ALA A 441 -29.70 -3.37 15.37
C ALA A 441 -28.99 -3.63 14.03
N ALA A 442 -27.69 -3.33 13.93
CA ALA A 442 -26.89 -3.52 12.72
C ALA A 442 -25.63 -4.36 13.02
N LYS A 443 -25.13 -5.07 12.00
CA LYS A 443 -23.91 -5.87 12.09
C LYS A 443 -22.78 -5.16 11.38
N THR A 444 -21.56 -5.39 11.86
CA THR A 444 -20.35 -5.08 11.10
C THR A 444 -20.13 -6.13 10.01
N ILE A 445 -19.29 -5.83 9.02
CA ILE A 445 -18.99 -6.76 7.93
C ILE A 445 -18.38 -8.06 8.46
N LEU A 446 -17.43 -8.02 9.40
CA LEU A 446 -16.86 -9.25 9.95
C LEU A 446 -17.90 -10.11 10.66
N GLN A 447 -18.88 -9.52 11.35
CA GLN A 447 -19.98 -10.27 11.94
C GLN A 447 -20.85 -10.94 10.88
N GLU A 448 -21.12 -10.27 9.75
CA GLU A 448 -21.84 -10.85 8.61
C GLU A 448 -21.02 -11.98 7.97
N VAL A 449 -19.72 -11.80 7.76
CA VAL A 449 -18.82 -12.76 7.10
C VAL A 449 -18.73 -14.07 7.88
N ARG A 450 -18.70 -14.01 9.22
CA ARG A 450 -18.73 -15.19 10.07
C ARG A 450 -20.00 -16.04 9.85
N GLN A 451 -21.08 -15.44 9.35
CA GLN A 451 -22.37 -16.09 9.08
C GLN A 451 -22.51 -16.54 7.62
N MET A 452 -21.70 -16.02 6.71
CA MET A 452 -21.70 -16.40 5.29
C MET A 452 -21.09 -17.80 5.07
N PRO A 453 -21.37 -18.46 3.93
CA PRO A 453 -20.61 -19.62 3.49
C PRO A 453 -19.11 -19.30 3.34
N ASP A 454 -18.27 -20.34 3.34
CA ASP A 454 -16.85 -20.17 3.01
C ASP A 454 -16.72 -19.58 1.59
N GLN A 455 -15.89 -18.55 1.42
CA GLN A 455 -15.50 -18.10 0.08
C GLN A 455 -14.79 -19.24 -0.65
N THR A 456 -15.01 -19.34 -1.96
CA THR A 456 -14.34 -20.33 -2.82
C THR A 456 -13.49 -19.63 -3.86
N PHE A 457 -12.44 -20.31 -4.34
CA PHE A 457 -11.61 -19.74 -5.38
C PHE A 457 -12.40 -19.49 -6.68
N ALA A 458 -13.30 -20.42 -7.05
CA ALA A 458 -14.16 -20.25 -8.22
C ALA A 458 -15.04 -18.99 -8.12
N GLN A 459 -15.65 -18.75 -6.96
CA GLN A 459 -16.46 -17.55 -6.75
C GLN A 459 -15.62 -16.27 -6.77
N ALA A 460 -14.44 -16.27 -6.16
CA ALA A 460 -13.53 -15.12 -6.22
C ALA A 460 -13.07 -14.83 -7.66
N MET A 461 -12.74 -15.86 -8.44
CA MET A 461 -12.42 -15.70 -9.88
C MET A 461 -13.62 -15.21 -10.70
N GLU A 462 -14.85 -15.53 -10.31
CA GLU A 462 -16.04 -15.03 -11.01
C GLU A 462 -16.39 -13.57 -10.65
N LYS A 463 -16.23 -13.20 -9.38
CA LYS A 463 -16.77 -11.94 -8.83
C LYS A 463 -15.73 -10.86 -8.54
N THR A 464 -14.48 -11.25 -8.30
CA THR A 464 -13.39 -10.34 -7.94
C THR A 464 -12.43 -10.12 -9.11
N HIS A 465 -12.12 -11.17 -9.89
CA HIS A 465 -11.14 -11.06 -10.97
C HIS A 465 -11.64 -10.18 -12.13
N HIS A 466 -10.78 -9.27 -12.61
CA HIS A 466 -11.04 -8.44 -13.77
C HIS A 466 -10.17 -8.87 -14.96
N VAL A 467 -10.75 -8.90 -16.16
CA VAL A 467 -10.12 -9.44 -17.39
C VAL A 467 -8.80 -8.73 -17.72
N ALA A 468 -8.66 -7.45 -17.39
CA ALA A 468 -7.42 -6.70 -17.61
C ALA A 468 -6.19 -7.36 -16.94
N GLN A 469 -6.39 -8.15 -15.87
CA GLN A 469 -5.29 -8.84 -15.18
C GLN A 469 -4.74 -10.04 -15.97
N SER A 470 -5.46 -10.50 -17.00
CA SER A 470 -5.01 -11.57 -17.89
C SER A 470 -3.97 -11.12 -18.93
N GLU A 471 -3.71 -9.82 -19.02
CA GLU A 471 -2.73 -9.25 -19.94
C GLU A 471 -1.29 -9.41 -19.42
N GLY A 472 -0.30 -9.03 -20.24
CA GLY A 472 1.13 -9.00 -19.88
C GLY A 472 1.99 -10.15 -20.42
N PRO A 473 3.32 -9.97 -20.45
CA PRO A 473 4.27 -10.98 -20.91
C PRO A 473 4.54 -12.06 -19.86
N VAL A 474 5.35 -13.07 -20.20
CA VAL A 474 5.85 -14.07 -19.23
C VAL A 474 7.34 -14.32 -19.41
N MET A 475 8.07 -14.42 -18.30
CA MET A 475 9.49 -14.75 -18.29
C MET A 475 9.73 -16.26 -18.22
N LEU A 476 10.63 -16.74 -19.09
CA LEU A 476 11.09 -18.12 -19.15
C LEU A 476 12.61 -18.18 -18.90
N SER A 477 13.04 -19.21 -18.18
CA SER A 477 14.42 -19.46 -17.76
C SER A 477 14.52 -20.84 -17.09
N LEU A 478 15.72 -21.24 -16.65
CA LEU A 478 15.89 -22.32 -15.68
C LEU A 478 15.89 -21.74 -14.24
N SER A 479 15.89 -22.62 -13.24
CA SER A 479 15.95 -22.21 -11.82
C SER A 479 17.18 -21.35 -11.52
N CYS A 480 16.95 -20.10 -11.10
CA CYS A 480 17.95 -19.08 -10.78
C CYS A 480 18.98 -18.80 -11.87
N ASP A 481 18.76 -19.23 -13.11
CA ASP A 481 19.67 -18.94 -14.22
C ASP A 481 19.74 -17.41 -14.44
N ASN A 482 20.77 -16.90 -15.07
CA ASN A 482 20.89 -15.50 -15.41
C ASN A 482 20.48 -15.23 -16.87
N ALA A 483 20.38 -16.26 -17.71
CA ALA A 483 19.78 -16.13 -19.03
C ALA A 483 18.25 -16.01 -18.94
N LYS A 484 17.70 -14.93 -19.49
CA LYS A 484 16.26 -14.61 -19.42
C LYS A 484 15.69 -14.39 -20.81
N PHE A 485 14.51 -14.97 -21.00
CA PHE A 485 13.71 -14.87 -22.21
C PHE A 485 12.32 -14.42 -21.82
N VAL A 486 11.73 -13.51 -22.59
CA VAL A 486 10.39 -13.01 -22.29
C VAL A 486 9.51 -13.15 -23.51
N VAL A 487 8.35 -13.80 -23.33
CA VAL A 487 7.40 -14.07 -24.40
C VAL A 487 6.21 -13.13 -24.27
N GLU A 488 5.98 -12.36 -25.33
CA GLU A 488 4.91 -11.37 -25.46
C GLU A 488 3.62 -12.02 -25.98
N ARG A 489 2.48 -11.33 -25.83
CA ARG A 489 1.16 -11.82 -26.27
C ARG A 489 1.01 -11.97 -27.79
N ASP A 490 1.89 -11.36 -28.57
CA ASP A 490 1.92 -11.52 -30.03
C ASP A 490 2.92 -12.60 -30.50
N GLY A 491 3.49 -13.38 -29.58
CA GLY A 491 4.45 -14.44 -29.89
C GLY A 491 5.90 -13.94 -30.01
N ARG A 492 6.17 -12.65 -29.78
CA ARG A 492 7.54 -12.16 -29.77
C ARG A 492 8.31 -12.74 -28.58
N VAL A 493 9.52 -13.23 -28.84
CA VAL A 493 10.46 -13.66 -27.79
C VAL A 493 11.61 -12.67 -27.70
N ARG A 494 11.72 -11.98 -26.56
CA ARG A 494 12.82 -11.06 -26.23
C ARG A 494 13.94 -11.79 -25.51
N PHE A 495 15.19 -11.49 -25.85
CA PHE A 495 16.37 -12.10 -25.24
C PHE A 495 17.58 -11.16 -25.23
N HIS A 496 18.58 -11.51 -24.43
CA HIS A 496 19.83 -10.74 -24.37
C HIS A 496 20.72 -11.04 -25.58
N THR A 497 21.25 -10.00 -26.22
CA THR A 497 22.18 -10.14 -27.36
C THR A 497 23.64 -9.87 -26.98
N ASN A 498 23.89 -9.34 -25.78
CA ASN A 498 25.22 -9.04 -25.25
C ASN A 498 25.37 -9.59 -23.81
N ILE A 499 26.62 -9.86 -23.40
CA ILE A 499 26.98 -10.38 -22.06
C ILE A 499 26.87 -9.29 -20.96
N VAL A 500 26.89 -8.00 -21.32
CA VAL A 500 26.93 -6.90 -20.34
C VAL A 500 25.55 -6.64 -19.75
N THR A 501 25.44 -6.84 -18.43
CA THR A 501 24.25 -6.60 -17.61
C THR A 501 24.00 -5.10 -17.43
N ASN A 502 23.36 -4.47 -18.43
CA ASN A 502 22.69 -3.19 -18.17
C ASN A 502 21.43 -3.45 -17.32
N THR A 503 21.06 -2.52 -16.44
CA THR A 503 19.96 -2.73 -15.46
C THR A 503 18.58 -2.85 -16.10
N ASP A 504 18.42 -2.41 -17.36
CA ASP A 504 17.20 -2.56 -18.13
C ASP A 504 17.50 -3.14 -19.53
N TRP A 505 17.91 -4.42 -19.56
CA TRP A 505 18.20 -5.15 -20.80
C TRP A 505 17.02 -5.19 -21.78
N PHE A 506 15.80 -4.95 -21.28
CA PHE A 506 14.57 -5.00 -22.05
C PHE A 506 14.52 -3.93 -23.15
N LYS A 507 15.10 -2.75 -22.89
CA LYS A 507 15.09 -1.61 -23.81
C LYS A 507 15.79 -1.88 -25.13
N ASP A 508 16.88 -2.64 -25.09
CA ASP A 508 17.75 -2.89 -26.24
C ASP A 508 17.83 -4.39 -26.58
N ALA A 509 16.86 -5.18 -26.09
CA ALA A 509 16.83 -6.63 -26.25
C ALA A 509 16.82 -7.05 -27.74
N GLY A 510 17.39 -8.21 -28.02
CA GLY A 510 17.13 -8.93 -29.27
C GLY A 510 15.71 -9.49 -29.28
N GLU A 511 15.16 -9.70 -30.48
CA GLU A 511 13.80 -10.19 -30.64
C GLU A 511 13.72 -11.25 -31.74
N LEU A 512 13.00 -12.34 -31.45
CA LEU A 512 12.36 -13.20 -32.44
C LEU A 512 10.93 -12.69 -32.62
N ARG A 513 10.56 -12.32 -33.86
CA ARG A 513 9.22 -11.84 -34.21
C ARG A 513 8.56 -12.79 -35.21
N PRO A 514 7.65 -13.67 -34.77
CA PRO A 514 6.85 -14.46 -35.67
C PRO A 514 5.72 -13.64 -36.30
N GLU A 515 5.43 -13.90 -37.57
CA GLU A 515 4.25 -13.40 -38.29
C GLU A 515 3.42 -14.59 -38.77
N PHE A 516 2.32 -14.85 -38.06
CA PHE A 516 1.38 -15.93 -38.38
C PHE A 516 0.37 -15.48 -39.44
N GLY A 517 0.30 -16.19 -40.56
CA GLY A 517 -0.71 -15.94 -41.59
C GLY A 517 -0.68 -14.52 -42.15
N GLU A 518 0.51 -14.02 -42.50
CA GLU A 518 0.73 -12.62 -42.94
C GLU A 518 0.43 -11.57 -41.86
N GLY A 519 0.54 -11.95 -40.57
CA GLY A 519 0.23 -11.06 -39.45
C GLY A 519 -1.27 -10.84 -39.22
N ARG A 520 -2.12 -11.71 -39.81
CA ARG A 520 -3.59 -11.64 -39.68
C ARG A 520 -4.17 -12.67 -38.72
N ALA A 521 -3.34 -13.58 -38.18
CA ALA A 521 -3.83 -14.58 -37.25
C ALA A 521 -4.26 -13.95 -35.92
N GLN A 522 -5.35 -14.46 -35.36
CA GLN A 522 -5.88 -14.03 -34.07
C GLN A 522 -5.44 -15.01 -32.99
N LEU A 523 -4.96 -14.50 -31.85
CA LEU A 523 -4.69 -15.31 -30.65
C LEU A 523 -6.02 -15.85 -30.12
N ILE A 524 -6.13 -17.18 -29.96
CA ILE A 524 -7.33 -17.86 -29.46
C ILE A 524 -7.10 -18.61 -28.15
N ALA A 525 -5.84 -18.94 -27.81
CA ALA A 525 -5.50 -19.56 -26.54
C ALA A 525 -4.07 -19.22 -26.13
N ARG A 526 -3.85 -19.05 -24.83
CA ARG A 526 -2.55 -18.83 -24.20
C ARG A 526 -2.54 -19.49 -22.82
N GLN A 527 -1.65 -20.45 -22.63
CA GLN A 527 -1.59 -21.22 -21.38
C GLN A 527 -0.21 -21.84 -21.15
N LEU A 528 0.08 -22.22 -19.90
CA LEU A 528 1.24 -23.03 -19.57
C LEU A 528 1.00 -24.52 -19.87
N ASP A 529 2.01 -25.18 -20.43
CA ASP A 529 1.95 -26.61 -20.72
C ASP A 529 1.85 -27.45 -19.44
N GLY A 530 1.09 -28.54 -19.51
CA GLY A 530 0.84 -29.39 -18.33
C GLY A 530 0.20 -28.66 -17.14
N GLY A 531 -0.41 -27.48 -17.37
CA GLY A 531 -1.07 -26.64 -16.38
C GLY A 531 -0.14 -25.65 -15.65
N TRP A 532 1.13 -25.99 -15.42
CA TRP A 532 2.03 -25.18 -14.58
C TRP A 532 3.49 -25.14 -15.03
N LEU A 533 3.91 -25.99 -15.97
CA LEU A 533 5.31 -26.01 -16.42
C LEU A 533 5.61 -24.66 -17.08
N PRO A 534 6.83 -24.10 -16.91
CA PRO A 534 7.20 -22.85 -17.56
C PRO A 534 7.55 -23.07 -19.04
N SER A 535 6.56 -23.60 -19.77
CA SER A 535 6.50 -23.76 -21.21
C SER A 535 5.22 -23.09 -21.66
N LEU A 536 5.32 -21.93 -22.28
CA LEU A 536 4.15 -21.21 -22.78
C LEU A 536 3.69 -21.83 -24.10
N VAL A 537 2.40 -22.10 -24.23
CA VAL A 537 1.76 -22.52 -25.49
C VAL A 537 0.75 -21.46 -25.90
N MET A 538 0.93 -20.90 -27.09
CA MET A 538 0.06 -19.91 -27.71
C MET A 538 -0.52 -20.50 -28.98
N THR A 539 -1.82 -20.32 -29.20
CA THR A 539 -2.52 -20.81 -30.40
C THR A 539 -3.15 -19.63 -31.12
N PHE A 540 -2.86 -19.52 -32.41
CA PHE A 540 -3.39 -18.51 -33.31
C PHE A 540 -4.18 -19.15 -34.45
N LEU A 541 -5.21 -18.46 -34.94
CA LEU A 541 -6.06 -18.93 -36.03
C LEU A 541 -6.05 -17.93 -37.19
N ASN A 542 -5.80 -18.40 -38.42
CA ASN A 542 -5.97 -17.61 -39.62
C ASN A 542 -6.49 -18.46 -40.78
N ALA A 543 -7.56 -18.01 -41.43
CA ALA A 543 -8.11 -18.60 -42.65
C ALA A 543 -8.32 -20.14 -42.62
N GLY A 544 -8.47 -20.74 -41.42
CA GLY A 544 -8.62 -22.19 -41.26
C GLY A 544 -7.39 -22.97 -40.83
N ALA A 545 -6.21 -22.34 -40.88
CA ALA A 545 -4.98 -22.91 -40.35
C ALA A 545 -4.77 -22.47 -38.90
N THR A 546 -4.40 -23.44 -38.05
CA THR A 546 -4.03 -23.23 -36.66
C THR A 546 -2.51 -23.15 -36.57
N TYR A 547 -2.01 -22.16 -35.82
CA TYR A 547 -0.59 -21.94 -35.58
C TYR A 547 -0.36 -22.05 -34.08
N SER A 548 0.46 -22.99 -33.63
CA SER A 548 0.88 -23.10 -32.25
C SER A 548 2.32 -22.63 -32.12
N GLU A 549 2.58 -21.76 -31.15
CA GLU A 549 3.91 -21.43 -30.67
C GLU A 549 4.09 -22.02 -29.26
N ARG A 550 5.15 -22.79 -29.05
CA ARG A 550 5.53 -23.34 -27.76
C ARG A 550 6.93 -22.87 -27.41
N SER A 551 7.06 -22.10 -26.34
CA SER A 551 8.35 -21.54 -25.89
C SER A 551 8.70 -22.07 -24.50
N PHE A 552 9.92 -22.59 -24.31
CA PHE A 552 10.46 -23.04 -23.01
C PHE A 552 11.99 -22.93 -22.98
N VAL A 553 12.59 -22.95 -21.80
CA VAL A 553 14.05 -22.94 -21.64
C VAL A 553 14.51 -24.27 -21.08
N ALA A 554 15.41 -24.95 -21.78
CA ALA A 554 15.89 -26.28 -21.42
C ALA A 554 17.39 -26.26 -21.09
N PRO A 555 17.85 -27.13 -20.17
CA PRO A 555 19.27 -27.33 -20.00
C PRO A 555 19.85 -28.09 -21.19
N CYS A 556 21.02 -27.67 -21.68
CA CYS A 556 21.70 -28.24 -22.86
C CYS A 556 23.01 -28.97 -22.53
N ASP A 557 23.34 -29.13 -21.24
CA ASP A 557 24.51 -29.85 -20.74
C ASP A 557 24.13 -31.08 -19.88
N GLU A 558 25.10 -31.93 -19.52
CA GLU A 558 24.85 -33.15 -18.73
C GLU A 558 24.49 -32.85 -17.26
N PRO A 559 23.40 -33.41 -16.70
CA PRO A 559 22.87 -33.06 -15.37
C PRO A 559 23.78 -33.40 -14.19
N GLY A 560 24.81 -34.23 -14.39
CA GLY A 560 25.71 -34.65 -13.31
C GLY A 560 24.93 -35.30 -12.16
N THR A 561 25.34 -35.04 -10.91
CA THR A 561 24.68 -35.58 -9.71
C THR A 561 23.46 -34.78 -9.25
N ASN A 562 23.28 -33.56 -9.75
CA ASN A 562 22.13 -32.69 -9.40
C ASN A 562 21.54 -32.05 -10.68
N PRO A 563 20.43 -32.60 -11.22
CA PRO A 563 19.74 -32.05 -12.39
C PRO A 563 19.23 -30.61 -12.22
N ALA A 564 19.04 -30.15 -10.97
CA ALA A 564 18.55 -28.82 -10.62
C ALA A 564 19.66 -27.88 -10.12
N ARG A 565 20.94 -28.16 -10.39
CA ARG A 565 22.02 -27.21 -10.07
C ARG A 565 21.79 -25.85 -10.74
N LEU A 566 22.19 -24.75 -10.10
CA LEU A 566 21.83 -23.39 -10.52
C LEU A 566 22.69 -22.81 -11.67
N ASN A 567 23.75 -23.50 -12.08
CA ASN A 567 24.69 -23.07 -13.12
C ASN A 567 24.65 -23.98 -14.37
N ARG A 568 23.45 -24.47 -14.73
CA ARG A 568 23.23 -25.25 -15.96
C ARG A 568 23.42 -24.35 -17.17
N ARG A 569 23.96 -24.91 -18.25
CA ARG A 569 23.91 -24.28 -19.56
C ARG A 569 22.51 -24.41 -20.11
N SER A 570 21.97 -23.35 -20.71
CA SER A 570 20.57 -23.29 -21.11
C SER A 570 20.41 -22.86 -22.57
N VAL A 571 19.29 -23.23 -23.16
CA VAL A 571 18.87 -22.78 -24.49
C VAL A 571 17.37 -22.53 -24.45
N CYS A 572 16.91 -21.44 -25.05
CA CYS A 572 15.49 -21.22 -25.25
C CYS A 572 15.04 -21.90 -26.54
N VAL A 573 13.99 -22.69 -26.45
CA VAL A 573 13.42 -23.49 -27.52
C VAL A 573 12.03 -22.94 -27.82
N THR A 574 11.83 -22.47 -29.05
CA THR A 574 10.52 -22.04 -29.56
C THR A 574 10.12 -22.94 -30.73
N GLU A 575 9.14 -23.82 -30.50
CA GLU A 575 8.54 -24.69 -31.51
C GLU A 575 7.31 -24.01 -32.12
N PHE A 576 7.27 -23.95 -33.45
CA PHE A 576 6.12 -23.55 -34.23
C PHE A 576 5.51 -24.76 -34.93
N THR A 577 4.22 -25.00 -34.69
CA THR A 577 3.43 -26.03 -35.37
C THR A 577 2.33 -25.36 -36.18
N LEU A 578 2.26 -25.65 -37.48
CA LEU A 578 1.20 -25.20 -38.36
C LEU A 578 0.34 -26.39 -38.74
N SER A 579 -0.96 -26.35 -38.47
CA SER A 579 -1.88 -27.45 -38.69
C SER A 579 -3.11 -27.01 -39.46
N ASN A 580 -3.61 -27.88 -40.33
CA ASN A 580 -4.84 -27.68 -41.07
C ASN A 580 -5.90 -28.69 -40.62
N GLU A 581 -6.84 -28.26 -39.79
CA GLU A 581 -7.92 -29.12 -39.29
C GLU A 581 -9.09 -29.25 -40.29
N GLN A 582 -9.03 -28.55 -41.43
CA GLN A 582 -10.10 -28.59 -42.42
C GLN A 582 -10.08 -29.85 -43.28
N ALA A 583 -11.22 -30.17 -43.88
CA ALA A 583 -11.38 -31.27 -44.84
C ALA A 583 -10.74 -30.98 -46.23
N LYS A 584 -10.23 -29.77 -46.44
CA LYS A 584 -9.60 -29.32 -47.69
C LYS A 584 -8.22 -28.75 -47.42
N GLU A 585 -7.38 -28.64 -48.45
CA GLU A 585 -6.11 -27.94 -48.35
C GLU A 585 -6.29 -26.48 -47.90
N SER A 586 -5.40 -26.01 -47.03
CA SER A 586 -5.40 -24.64 -46.51
C SER A 586 -4.02 -23.99 -46.70
N PRO A 587 -3.96 -22.73 -47.16
CA PRO A 587 -2.70 -22.01 -47.18
C PRO A 587 -2.19 -21.80 -45.75
N ALA A 588 -0.89 -21.96 -45.56
CA ALA A 588 -0.22 -21.69 -44.31
C ALA A 588 1.08 -20.91 -44.58
N ARG A 589 1.34 -19.92 -43.72
CA ARG A 589 2.52 -19.05 -43.82
C ARG A 589 2.97 -18.61 -42.42
N LEU A 590 4.24 -18.83 -42.12
CA LEU A 590 4.95 -18.31 -40.94
C LEU A 590 6.20 -17.57 -41.42
N ALA A 591 6.35 -16.29 -41.06
CA ALA A 591 7.61 -15.58 -41.24
C ALA A 591 8.26 -15.31 -39.89
N LEU A 592 9.58 -15.52 -39.80
CA LEU A 592 10.39 -15.29 -38.61
C LEU A 592 11.36 -14.16 -38.91
N ASN A 593 11.23 -13.05 -38.20
CA ASN A 593 12.16 -11.93 -38.23
C ASN A 593 13.00 -11.91 -36.95
N PHE A 594 14.28 -11.57 -37.05
CA PHE A 594 15.21 -11.52 -35.94
C PHE A 594 15.85 -10.15 -35.85
N LEU A 595 15.76 -9.53 -34.67
CA LEU A 595 16.43 -8.28 -34.35
C LEU A 595 17.57 -8.51 -33.37
N VAL A 596 18.70 -7.84 -33.59
CA VAL A 596 19.83 -7.80 -32.66
C VAL A 596 19.67 -6.71 -31.61
N ASN A 597 18.89 -5.67 -31.93
CA ASN A 597 18.55 -4.57 -31.04
C ASN A 597 17.16 -4.04 -31.45
N SER A 598 16.20 -4.20 -30.54
CA SER A 598 14.80 -3.80 -30.73
C SER A 598 14.61 -2.29 -30.87
N ARG A 599 15.36 -1.48 -30.12
CA ARG A 599 15.30 -0.02 -30.14
C ARG A 599 15.80 0.56 -31.45
N GLU A 600 16.95 0.08 -31.91
CA GLU A 600 17.56 0.48 -33.19
C GLU A 600 16.86 -0.17 -34.39
N LYS A 601 15.99 -1.17 -34.14
CA LYS A 601 15.36 -2.01 -35.17
C LYS A 601 16.38 -2.67 -36.09
N LYS A 602 17.55 -2.99 -35.54
CA LYS A 602 18.67 -3.57 -36.28
C LYS A 602 18.43 -5.06 -36.47
N THR A 603 18.44 -5.53 -37.71
CA THR A 603 18.13 -6.92 -38.08
C THR A 603 19.34 -7.83 -37.98
N ALA A 604 19.11 -9.12 -37.74
CA ALA A 604 20.13 -10.14 -37.81
C ALA A 604 20.32 -10.65 -39.26
N SER A 605 21.47 -11.27 -39.53
CA SER A 605 21.73 -11.97 -40.79
C SER A 605 21.24 -13.42 -40.70
N ILE A 606 20.73 -13.97 -41.80
CA ILE A 606 20.24 -15.35 -41.88
C ILE A 606 21.00 -16.09 -43.00
N ALA A 607 21.61 -17.23 -42.67
CA ALA A 607 22.36 -18.05 -43.62
C ALA A 607 21.99 -19.52 -43.49
N LYS A 608 21.87 -20.23 -44.63
CA LYS A 608 21.60 -21.68 -44.65
C LYS A 608 22.83 -22.47 -44.18
N CYS A 609 22.64 -23.48 -43.35
CA CYS A 609 23.66 -24.42 -42.87
C CYS A 609 23.16 -25.88 -42.96
N PRO A 610 24.01 -26.90 -42.74
CA PRO A 610 23.58 -28.31 -42.82
C PRO A 610 22.42 -28.67 -41.89
N GLN A 611 22.32 -28.02 -40.73
CA GLN A 611 21.30 -28.25 -39.71
C GLN A 611 20.02 -27.41 -39.93
N GLY A 612 20.01 -26.46 -40.89
CA GLY A 612 18.88 -25.55 -41.12
C GLY A 612 19.33 -24.14 -41.51
N TRP A 613 19.02 -23.15 -40.67
CA TRP A 613 19.38 -21.74 -40.89
C TRP A 613 19.98 -21.14 -39.62
N LEU A 614 21.21 -20.65 -39.73
CA LEU A 614 21.90 -19.94 -38.67
C LEU A 614 21.58 -18.45 -38.75
N VAL A 615 21.15 -17.88 -37.64
CA VAL A 615 20.89 -16.44 -37.47
C VAL A 615 22.03 -15.85 -36.69
N SER A 616 22.67 -14.80 -37.22
CA SER A 616 23.86 -14.18 -36.61
C SER A 616 23.72 -12.67 -36.50
N GLY A 617 24.08 -12.14 -35.33
CA GLY A 617 24.31 -10.72 -35.10
C GLY A 617 25.78 -10.34 -35.25
N GLU A 618 26.12 -9.12 -34.86
CA GLU A 618 27.51 -8.63 -34.98
C GLU A 618 28.49 -9.35 -34.04
N GLN A 619 28.01 -9.83 -32.90
CA GLN A 619 28.85 -10.50 -31.90
C GLN A 619 28.89 -12.02 -32.05
N GLY A 620 28.12 -12.60 -32.98
CA GLY A 620 28.09 -14.05 -33.21
C GLY A 620 26.70 -14.61 -33.47
N PRO A 621 26.58 -15.96 -33.48
CA PRO A 621 25.30 -16.66 -33.65
C PRO A 621 24.29 -16.33 -32.54
N LEU A 622 23.06 -16.02 -32.92
CA LEU A 622 21.94 -15.71 -32.04
C LEU A 622 20.87 -16.80 -32.01
N ALA A 623 20.65 -17.48 -33.13
CA ALA A 623 19.66 -18.54 -33.20
C ALA A 623 20.01 -19.59 -34.26
N LEU A 624 19.51 -20.82 -34.05
CA LEU A 624 19.46 -21.85 -35.07
C LEU A 624 18.00 -22.22 -35.34
N VAL A 625 17.56 -22.08 -36.59
CA VAL A 625 16.24 -22.53 -37.03
C VAL A 625 16.37 -23.87 -37.72
N THR A 626 15.58 -24.85 -37.28
CA THR A 626 15.53 -26.20 -37.84
C THR A 626 14.10 -26.51 -38.29
N SER A 627 13.94 -27.19 -39.42
CA SER A 627 12.64 -27.67 -39.91
C SER A 627 12.66 -29.19 -40.01
N ALA A 628 11.50 -29.83 -39.91
CA ALA A 628 11.39 -31.26 -40.22
C ALA A 628 11.84 -31.53 -41.67
N ALA A 629 12.55 -32.65 -41.89
CA ALA A 629 13.07 -33.02 -43.22
C ALA A 629 11.97 -33.30 -44.27
N GLU A 630 10.72 -33.52 -43.82
CA GLU A 630 9.53 -33.84 -44.63
C GLU A 630 8.43 -32.77 -44.44
N SER A 631 8.77 -31.48 -44.50
CA SER A 631 7.79 -30.39 -44.40
C SER A 631 7.13 -30.10 -45.75
N GLU A 632 5.80 -30.10 -45.80
CA GLU A 632 4.98 -29.65 -46.96
C GLU A 632 5.14 -28.13 -47.24
N LEU A 633 5.73 -27.38 -46.30
CA LEU A 633 6.02 -25.96 -46.44
C LEU A 633 7.45 -25.74 -46.94
N THR A 634 7.60 -24.82 -47.88
CA THR A 634 8.91 -24.41 -48.41
C THR A 634 9.49 -23.28 -47.57
N ALA A 635 10.76 -23.40 -47.18
CA ALA A 635 11.49 -22.39 -46.42
C ALA A 635 12.39 -21.53 -47.32
N THR A 636 12.14 -20.22 -47.36
CA THR A 636 12.85 -19.22 -48.18
C THR A 636 13.33 -18.04 -47.32
N ILE A 637 14.40 -17.37 -47.76
CA ILE A 637 14.82 -16.10 -47.16
C ILE A 637 14.20 -14.98 -48.00
N GLU A 638 13.32 -14.19 -47.40
CA GLU A 638 12.66 -13.03 -47.99
C GLU A 638 13.14 -11.76 -47.29
N GLY A 639 14.13 -11.07 -47.88
CA GLY A 639 14.76 -9.92 -47.24
C GLY A 639 15.54 -10.31 -45.98
N ASP A 640 15.08 -9.82 -44.82
CA ASP A 640 15.61 -10.09 -43.48
C ASP A 640 14.83 -11.20 -42.73
N LYS A 641 13.87 -11.87 -43.39
CA LYS A 641 13.00 -12.88 -42.78
C LYS A 641 13.26 -14.27 -43.31
N LEU A 642 13.10 -15.28 -42.45
CA LEU A 642 12.94 -16.68 -42.87
C LEU A 642 11.44 -16.99 -42.96
N VAL A 643 10.97 -17.40 -44.14
CA VAL A 643 9.55 -17.62 -44.43
C VAL A 643 9.31 -19.09 -44.73
N LEU A 644 8.38 -19.71 -44.01
CA LEU A 644 7.83 -21.03 -44.28
C LEU A 644 6.43 -20.87 -44.84
N ALA A 645 6.22 -21.24 -46.10
CA ALA A 645 4.92 -21.07 -46.77
C ALA A 645 4.57 -22.24 -47.70
N GLY A 646 3.28 -22.52 -47.87
CA GLY A 646 2.77 -23.59 -48.72
C GLY A 646 1.29 -23.91 -48.47
N MET A 647 0.80 -24.97 -49.11
CA MET A 647 -0.54 -25.52 -48.88
C MET A 647 -0.41 -26.73 -47.93
N LEU A 648 -1.08 -26.68 -46.78
CA LEU A 648 -1.18 -27.83 -45.89
C LEU A 648 -2.32 -28.74 -46.36
N PRO A 649 -2.09 -30.06 -46.53
CA PRO A 649 -3.15 -31.02 -46.82
C PRO A 649 -4.20 -31.06 -45.70
N SER A 650 -5.35 -31.67 -45.96
CA SER A 650 -6.33 -31.93 -44.91
C SER A 650 -5.69 -32.74 -43.77
N GLN A 651 -5.86 -32.30 -42.52
CA GLN A 651 -5.18 -32.86 -41.34
C GLN A 651 -3.63 -32.79 -41.40
N GLY A 652 -3.08 -32.02 -42.34
CA GLY A 652 -1.64 -31.82 -42.51
C GLY A 652 -1.04 -30.99 -41.40
N THR A 653 0.22 -31.24 -41.07
CA THR A 653 0.98 -30.48 -40.07
C THR A 653 2.42 -30.25 -40.53
N ALA A 654 2.94 -29.04 -40.29
CA ALA A 654 4.35 -28.69 -40.48
C ALA A 654 4.94 -28.14 -39.19
N ARG A 655 6.23 -28.38 -38.96
CA ARG A 655 6.94 -27.97 -37.73
C ARG A 655 8.27 -27.27 -38.03
N CYS A 656 8.54 -26.25 -37.24
CA CYS A 656 9.78 -25.48 -37.24
C CYS A 656 10.20 -25.23 -35.79
N VAL A 657 11.48 -25.38 -35.47
CA VAL A 657 12.00 -25.15 -34.11
C VAL A 657 13.13 -24.14 -34.18
N VAL A 658 13.06 -23.11 -33.34
CA VAL A 658 14.08 -22.09 -33.15
C VAL A 658 14.78 -22.34 -31.82
N PHE A 659 16.11 -22.46 -31.85
CA PHE A 659 16.97 -22.49 -30.68
C PHE A 659 17.61 -21.12 -30.51
N LEU A 660 17.21 -20.37 -29.50
CA LEU A 660 17.73 -19.04 -29.19
C LEU A 660 18.89 -19.13 -28.20
N HIS A 661 19.95 -18.40 -28.50
CA HIS A 661 21.16 -18.30 -27.71
C HIS A 661 20.86 -17.75 -26.30
N ALA A 662 21.33 -18.45 -25.26
CA ALA A 662 21.26 -18.00 -23.87
C ALA A 662 22.55 -17.29 -23.43
N ARG A 663 23.70 -17.88 -23.77
CA ARG A 663 25.13 -17.51 -23.58
C ARG A 663 25.96 -18.29 -24.59
N ASP A 664 27.31 -18.19 -24.59
CA ASP A 664 28.36 -18.85 -25.44
C ASP A 664 28.18 -20.36 -25.78
N GLU A 665 26.98 -20.77 -26.16
CA GLU A 665 26.56 -22.13 -26.46
C GLU A 665 26.80 -22.43 -27.94
N ASP A 666 27.30 -23.63 -28.19
CA ASP A 666 27.44 -24.16 -29.54
C ASP A 666 26.07 -24.59 -30.08
N LEU A 667 25.36 -23.65 -30.70
CA LEU A 667 24.04 -23.88 -31.30
C LEU A 667 24.05 -25.01 -32.35
N LEU A 668 25.19 -25.32 -32.97
CA LEU A 668 25.31 -26.36 -33.99
C LEU A 668 25.45 -27.78 -33.39
N ASN A 669 25.69 -27.88 -32.08
CA ASN A 669 25.89 -29.14 -31.36
C ASN A 669 24.93 -29.29 -30.18
N LEU A 670 23.69 -28.83 -30.35
CA LEU A 670 22.63 -28.99 -29.35
C LEU A 670 22.04 -30.41 -29.38
N PRO A 671 21.55 -30.92 -28.23
CA PRO A 671 20.71 -32.10 -28.21
C PRO A 671 19.43 -31.91 -29.06
N SER A 672 18.82 -33.01 -29.50
CA SER A 672 17.57 -32.95 -30.25
C SER A 672 16.44 -32.32 -29.43
N PHE A 673 15.44 -31.77 -30.12
CA PHE A 673 14.24 -31.20 -29.48
C PHE A 673 13.62 -32.12 -28.42
N ALA A 674 13.44 -33.41 -28.74
CA ALA A 674 12.89 -34.39 -27.80
C ALA A 674 13.74 -34.51 -26.53
N LYS A 675 15.07 -34.59 -26.66
CA LYS A 675 15.98 -34.66 -25.51
C LYS A 675 15.93 -33.38 -24.67
N LEU A 676 15.86 -32.21 -25.31
CA LEU A 676 15.72 -30.93 -24.60
C LEU A 676 14.38 -30.83 -23.86
N ARG A 677 13.29 -31.31 -24.47
CA ARG A 677 11.97 -31.38 -23.84
C ARG A 677 11.97 -32.28 -22.61
N ASP A 678 12.58 -33.46 -22.70
CA ASP A 678 12.72 -34.40 -21.57
C ASP A 678 13.60 -33.82 -20.45
N ALA A 679 14.71 -33.16 -20.83
CA ALA A 679 15.62 -32.53 -19.88
C ALA A 679 14.98 -31.34 -19.15
N PHE A 680 14.14 -30.57 -19.83
CA PHE A 680 13.33 -29.49 -19.26
C PHE A 680 12.36 -30.02 -18.19
N GLU A 681 11.58 -31.07 -18.47
CA GLU A 681 10.67 -31.64 -17.47
C GLU A 681 11.44 -32.22 -16.29
N SER A 682 12.51 -32.94 -16.58
CA SER A 682 13.36 -33.56 -15.56
C SER A 682 13.95 -32.51 -14.62
N HIS A 683 14.37 -31.35 -15.14
CA HIS A 683 14.87 -30.24 -14.35
C HIS A 683 13.81 -29.69 -13.38
N TRP A 684 12.61 -29.36 -13.87
CA TRP A 684 11.56 -28.78 -13.03
C TRP A 684 10.98 -29.77 -12.03
N ASN A 685 10.82 -31.04 -12.41
CA ASN A 685 10.45 -32.08 -11.47
C ASN A 685 11.50 -32.24 -10.37
N ALA A 686 12.79 -32.22 -10.71
CA ALA A 686 13.87 -32.28 -9.72
C ALA A 686 13.90 -31.03 -8.82
N ALA A 687 13.66 -29.84 -9.37
CA ALA A 687 13.65 -28.58 -8.61
C ALA A 687 12.50 -28.52 -7.58
N LEU A 688 11.34 -29.11 -7.89
CA LEU A 688 10.18 -29.12 -6.98
C LEU A 688 10.11 -30.36 -6.07
N ALA A 689 10.79 -31.46 -6.40
CA ALA A 689 10.76 -32.70 -5.62
C ALA A 689 11.02 -32.53 -4.10
N PRO A 690 11.99 -31.72 -3.63
CA PRO A 690 12.21 -31.54 -2.19
C PRO A 690 11.21 -30.59 -1.52
N ALA A 691 10.42 -29.85 -2.29
CA ALA A 691 9.47 -28.86 -1.79
C ALA A 691 8.14 -29.51 -1.37
N MET A 692 7.33 -28.72 -0.65
CA MET A 692 5.97 -29.05 -0.28
C MET A 692 5.12 -29.22 -1.55
N GLN A 693 4.43 -30.35 -1.63
CA GLN A 693 3.51 -30.66 -2.73
C GLN A 693 2.08 -30.65 -2.22
N ILE A 694 1.19 -29.99 -2.95
CA ILE A 694 -0.21 -29.78 -2.56
C ILE A 694 -1.13 -30.36 -3.65
N GLN A 695 -2.16 -31.04 -3.19
CA GLN A 695 -3.28 -31.47 -4.02
C GLN A 695 -4.58 -31.10 -3.30
N THR A 696 -5.32 -30.18 -3.89
CA THR A 696 -6.67 -29.78 -3.49
C THR A 696 -7.69 -30.21 -4.55
N PRO A 697 -8.99 -30.18 -4.24
CA PRO A 697 -10.04 -30.36 -5.24
C PRO A 697 -10.11 -29.25 -6.31
N ASP A 698 -9.38 -28.14 -6.17
CA ASP A 698 -9.33 -27.04 -7.13
C ASP A 698 -8.09 -27.17 -8.06
N PRO A 699 -8.26 -27.59 -9.34
CA PRO A 699 -7.12 -27.83 -10.23
C PRO A 699 -6.33 -26.56 -10.53
N LEU A 700 -7.01 -25.45 -10.83
CA LEU A 700 -6.36 -24.17 -11.11
C LEU A 700 -5.54 -23.69 -9.92
N LEU A 701 -6.06 -23.81 -8.69
CA LEU A 701 -5.30 -23.41 -7.50
C LEU A 701 -4.04 -24.25 -7.32
N ASN A 702 -4.12 -25.57 -7.57
CA ASN A 702 -2.94 -26.44 -7.52
C ASN A 702 -1.87 -25.99 -8.53
N ASP A 703 -2.28 -25.59 -9.73
CA ASP A 703 -1.38 -25.13 -10.78
C ASP A 703 -0.80 -23.76 -10.47
N VAL A 704 -1.60 -22.83 -9.93
CA VAL A 704 -1.13 -21.53 -9.45
C VAL A 704 -0.09 -21.69 -8.34
N ILE A 705 -0.31 -22.59 -7.37
CA ILE A 705 0.64 -22.86 -6.28
C ILE A 705 1.96 -23.45 -6.79
N ARG A 706 1.91 -24.37 -7.77
CA ARG A 706 3.12 -24.93 -8.38
C ARG A 706 3.85 -23.88 -9.21
N SER A 707 3.12 -23.17 -10.07
CA SER A 707 3.67 -22.08 -10.88
C SER A 707 4.34 -21.03 -10.00
N SER A 708 3.71 -20.63 -8.89
CA SER A 708 4.24 -19.64 -7.94
C SER A 708 5.65 -19.98 -7.44
N GLN A 709 5.91 -21.25 -7.08
CA GLN A 709 7.26 -21.69 -6.69
C GLN A 709 8.25 -21.58 -7.86
N VAL A 710 7.81 -21.96 -9.06
CA VAL A 710 8.59 -21.85 -10.30
C VAL A 710 8.90 -20.37 -10.62
N ARG A 711 7.94 -19.45 -10.45
CA ARG A 711 8.12 -18.01 -10.70
C ARG A 711 9.24 -17.44 -9.84
N CYS A 712 9.20 -17.71 -8.53
CA CYS A 712 10.27 -17.30 -7.61
C CYS A 712 11.65 -17.84 -8.03
N LEU A 713 11.72 -19.08 -8.54
CA LEU A 713 12.97 -19.65 -9.06
C LEU A 713 13.40 -19.01 -10.38
N ILE A 714 12.49 -18.72 -11.30
CA ILE A 714 12.80 -18.06 -12.58
C ILE A 714 13.27 -16.63 -12.36
N ASP A 715 12.63 -15.88 -11.48
CA ASP A 715 12.94 -14.47 -11.31
C ASP A 715 14.24 -14.25 -10.54
N ALA A 716 14.65 -15.21 -9.72
CA ALA A 716 15.92 -15.15 -9.04
C ALA A 716 17.13 -15.22 -9.99
N ARG A 717 18.30 -14.77 -9.50
CA ARG A 717 19.58 -14.78 -10.22
C ARG A 717 20.64 -15.46 -9.39
N ASN A 718 21.47 -16.27 -10.02
CA ASN A 718 22.60 -16.92 -9.37
C ASN A 718 23.82 -15.97 -9.34
N GLU A 719 24.57 -16.00 -8.24
CA GLU A 719 25.81 -15.25 -8.04
C GLU A 719 26.91 -16.20 -7.57
N ALA A 720 28.14 -15.95 -8.04
CA ALA A 720 29.35 -16.71 -7.69
C ALA A 720 29.16 -18.23 -7.89
N GLU A 721 28.87 -18.64 -9.12
CA GLU A 721 28.65 -20.06 -9.49
C GLU A 721 27.56 -20.73 -8.65
N GLY A 722 26.49 -19.98 -8.37
CA GLY A 722 25.35 -20.46 -7.59
C GLY A 722 25.56 -20.45 -6.08
N GLN A 723 26.71 -20.03 -5.54
CA GLN A 723 26.91 -19.95 -4.08
C GLN A 723 25.91 -19.04 -3.38
N ARG A 724 25.45 -17.98 -4.04
CA ARG A 724 24.43 -17.05 -3.54
C ARG A 724 23.32 -16.87 -4.57
N VAL A 725 22.12 -16.55 -4.09
CA VAL A 725 20.93 -16.37 -4.94
C VAL A 725 20.28 -15.01 -4.64
N ALA A 726 20.27 -14.13 -5.62
CA ALA A 726 19.51 -12.89 -5.56
C ALA A 726 18.02 -13.21 -5.77
N ALA A 727 17.21 -13.15 -4.72
CA ALA A 727 15.76 -13.29 -4.83
C ALA A 727 15.15 -11.98 -5.35
N TRP A 728 14.98 -11.86 -6.67
CA TRP A 728 14.32 -10.71 -7.28
C TRP A 728 12.82 -10.72 -6.95
N ILE A 729 12.24 -9.52 -6.93
CA ILE A 729 10.85 -9.28 -6.49
C ILE A 729 9.87 -9.07 -7.65
N ALA A 730 10.38 -9.08 -8.89
CA ALA A 730 9.59 -9.21 -10.10
C ALA A 730 10.44 -9.77 -11.26
N ALA A 731 9.78 -10.18 -12.34
CA ALA A 731 10.46 -10.58 -13.57
C ALA A 731 11.05 -9.38 -14.36
N MET A 732 10.65 -8.15 -14.06
CA MET A 732 11.20 -6.94 -14.70
C MET A 732 12.23 -6.22 -13.81
N HIS A 733 12.48 -4.93 -14.05
CA HIS A 733 13.59 -4.12 -13.49
C HIS A 733 13.68 -4.02 -11.95
N TYR A 734 12.86 -4.76 -11.20
CA TYR A 734 12.89 -4.83 -9.75
C TYR A 734 13.81 -5.97 -9.27
N GLY A 735 15.03 -5.58 -8.90
CA GLY A 735 16.04 -6.47 -8.34
C GLY A 735 15.71 -7.00 -6.93
N PRO A 736 16.69 -7.57 -6.21
CA PRO A 736 16.49 -8.14 -4.88
C PRO A 736 16.42 -7.05 -3.80
N LEU A 737 15.37 -6.21 -3.81
CA LEU A 737 15.21 -5.15 -2.81
C LEU A 737 15.07 -5.75 -1.42
N GLU A 738 15.91 -5.31 -0.48
CA GLU A 738 15.99 -5.80 0.89
C GLU A 738 14.67 -5.72 1.65
N SER A 739 13.80 -4.77 1.32
CA SER A 739 12.50 -4.57 1.96
C SER A 739 11.36 -5.34 1.31
N GLU A 740 11.62 -6.18 0.31
CA GLU A 740 10.57 -6.92 -0.39
C GLU A 740 10.99 -8.36 -0.68
N ALA A 741 12.25 -8.61 -1.03
CA ALA A 741 12.81 -9.93 -1.34
C ALA A 741 12.61 -10.95 -0.22
N HIS A 742 12.46 -10.48 1.02
CA HIS A 742 12.24 -11.35 2.17
C HIS A 742 10.85 -12.01 2.18
N SER A 743 9.84 -11.43 1.51
CA SER A 743 8.57 -12.13 1.26
C SER A 743 8.79 -13.38 0.39
N VAL A 744 9.61 -13.27 -0.67
CA VAL A 744 10.00 -14.36 -1.58
C VAL A 744 10.77 -15.45 -0.82
N ILE A 745 11.81 -15.05 -0.09
CA ILE A 745 12.68 -15.97 0.66
C ILE A 745 11.86 -16.72 1.71
N ARG A 746 11.00 -16.00 2.44
CA ARG A 746 10.12 -16.57 3.47
C ARG A 746 9.11 -17.53 2.84
N GLY A 747 8.37 -17.13 1.82
CA GLY A 747 7.41 -17.99 1.12
C GLY A 747 8.05 -19.29 0.62
N MET A 748 9.22 -19.19 -0.03
CA MET A 748 9.99 -20.33 -0.52
C MET A 748 10.52 -21.21 0.62
N ALA A 749 11.00 -20.63 1.72
CA ALA A 749 11.44 -21.37 2.91
C ALA A 749 10.28 -22.18 3.53
N PHE A 750 9.10 -21.57 3.69
CA PHE A 750 7.91 -22.26 4.22
C PHE A 750 7.33 -23.30 3.25
N PHE A 751 7.71 -23.25 1.97
CA PHE A 751 7.40 -24.28 0.97
C PHE A 751 8.49 -25.36 0.82
N GLY A 752 9.57 -25.33 1.62
CA GLY A 752 10.56 -26.41 1.63
C GLY A 752 11.74 -26.20 0.67
N HIS A 753 11.89 -25.01 0.09
CA HIS A 753 13.05 -24.63 -0.74
C HIS A 753 14.22 -24.15 0.13
N GLU A 754 14.72 -25.05 0.98
CA GLU A 754 15.77 -24.78 1.97
C GLU A 754 17.03 -24.16 1.33
N ASP A 755 17.57 -24.81 0.30
CA ASP A 755 18.82 -24.36 -0.34
C ASP A 755 18.68 -23.00 -1.03
N PHE A 756 17.53 -22.73 -1.67
CA PHE A 756 17.22 -21.40 -2.22
C PHE A 756 17.22 -20.35 -1.11
N SER A 757 16.46 -20.59 -0.04
CA SER A 757 16.31 -19.62 1.04
C SER A 757 17.63 -19.33 1.76
N ARG A 758 18.44 -20.37 2.04
CA ARG A 758 19.77 -20.22 2.65
C ARG A 758 20.71 -19.40 1.77
N ARG A 759 20.81 -19.71 0.47
CA ARG A 759 21.66 -18.96 -0.48
C ARG A 759 21.20 -17.51 -0.67
N SER A 760 19.91 -17.24 -0.54
CA SER A 760 19.38 -15.88 -0.58
C SER A 760 19.60 -15.10 0.71
N LEU A 761 19.60 -15.76 1.86
CA LEU A 761 20.07 -15.14 3.11
C LEU A 761 21.56 -14.82 3.01
N ASP A 762 22.38 -15.76 2.51
CA ASP A 762 23.82 -15.55 2.28
C ASP A 762 24.10 -14.40 1.27
N PHE A 763 23.23 -14.21 0.27
CA PHE A 763 23.29 -13.07 -0.66
C PHE A 763 23.24 -11.72 0.06
N PHE A 764 22.35 -11.59 1.06
CA PHE A 764 22.18 -10.37 1.84
C PHE A 764 23.23 -10.22 2.96
N ILE A 765 23.62 -11.31 3.63
CA ILE A 765 24.72 -11.30 4.62
C ILE A 765 26.00 -10.79 3.97
N HIS A 766 26.29 -11.24 2.74
CA HIS A 766 27.46 -10.78 1.97
C HIS A 766 27.42 -9.27 1.65
N ARG A 767 26.26 -8.62 1.75
CA ARG A 767 26.02 -7.21 1.43
C ARG A 767 25.84 -6.33 2.66
N TYR A 768 26.05 -6.86 3.86
CA TYR A 768 26.13 -6.00 5.04
C TYR A 768 27.25 -4.98 4.88
N ASN A 769 26.90 -3.72 5.02
CA ASN A 769 27.88 -2.66 4.87
C ASN A 769 28.79 -2.57 6.11
N THR A 770 29.84 -1.77 5.98
CA THR A 770 30.82 -1.52 7.05
C THR A 770 30.21 -0.78 8.25
N ASN A 771 29.13 -0.03 8.06
CA ASN A 771 28.41 0.68 9.14
C ASN A 771 27.52 -0.26 9.99
N GLY A 772 27.29 -1.49 9.53
CA GLY A 772 26.53 -2.51 10.26
C GLY A 772 25.05 -2.57 9.91
N PHE A 773 24.66 -2.22 8.70
CA PHE A 773 23.30 -2.44 8.23
C PHE A 773 23.26 -2.93 6.78
N LEU A 774 22.08 -3.33 6.33
CA LEU A 774 21.82 -3.80 4.98
C LEU A 774 21.05 -2.74 4.18
N THR A 775 21.50 -2.48 2.95
CA THR A 775 20.69 -1.85 1.90
C THR A 775 21.21 -2.24 0.53
N THR A 776 20.32 -2.44 -0.45
CA THR A 776 20.66 -2.62 -1.88
C THR A 776 20.42 -1.33 -2.68
N GLY A 777 20.21 -0.20 -2.01
CA GLY A 777 19.91 1.09 -2.62
C GLY A 777 18.47 1.55 -2.47
N TYR A 778 17.67 0.90 -1.61
CA TYR A 778 16.26 1.22 -1.43
C TYR A 778 15.91 1.71 -0.01
N THR A 779 16.12 0.93 1.06
CA THR A 779 15.85 1.38 2.45
C THR A 779 16.80 0.76 3.47
N THR A 780 17.01 1.43 4.61
CA THR A 780 17.69 0.79 5.76
C THR A 780 16.80 -0.21 6.51
N PHE A 781 15.47 -0.12 6.31
CA PHE A 781 14.46 -0.98 6.93
C PHE A 781 14.63 -2.47 6.58
N GLY A 782 15.06 -2.81 5.36
CA GLY A 782 15.26 -4.20 4.96
C GLY A 782 16.27 -4.98 5.82
N THR A 783 17.11 -4.28 6.57
CA THR A 783 17.94 -4.88 7.64
C THR A 783 17.10 -5.69 8.64
N ALA A 784 15.98 -5.13 9.09
CA ALA A 784 15.12 -5.77 10.09
C ALA A 784 14.41 -7.00 9.51
N TRP A 785 13.85 -6.85 8.30
CA TRP A 785 13.14 -7.93 7.64
C TRP A 785 14.07 -9.10 7.33
N HIS A 786 15.32 -8.81 6.96
CA HIS A 786 16.33 -9.83 6.76
C HIS A 786 16.60 -10.67 8.00
N LEU A 787 16.86 -10.03 9.14
CA LEU A 787 17.13 -10.74 10.39
C LEU A 787 15.91 -11.53 10.90
N TRP A 788 14.69 -11.00 10.72
CA TRP A 788 13.48 -11.76 11.03
C TRP A 788 13.38 -13.03 10.17
N THR A 789 13.60 -12.90 8.85
CA THR A 789 13.52 -14.04 7.92
C THR A 789 14.59 -15.08 8.22
N ALA A 790 15.80 -14.67 8.60
CA ALA A 790 16.87 -15.56 9.05
C ALA A 790 16.48 -16.35 10.31
N GLY A 791 15.79 -15.70 11.25
CA GLY A 791 15.19 -16.32 12.44
C GLY A 791 14.24 -17.46 12.12
N GLU A 792 13.25 -17.18 11.28
CA GLU A 792 12.26 -18.19 10.89
C GLU A 792 12.88 -19.32 10.07
N HIS A 793 13.83 -19.01 9.19
CA HIS A 793 14.62 -20.03 8.48
C HIS A 793 15.34 -20.95 9.49
N HIS A 794 16.00 -20.37 10.49
CA HIS A 794 16.65 -21.16 11.53
C HIS A 794 15.65 -22.03 12.32
N GLN A 795 14.48 -21.51 12.67
CA GLN A 795 13.44 -22.28 13.35
C GLN A 795 12.93 -23.47 12.51
N LEU A 796 12.81 -23.31 11.19
CA LEU A 796 12.34 -24.35 10.27
C LEU A 796 13.40 -25.43 10.02
N TYR A 797 14.67 -25.07 9.85
CA TYR A 797 15.70 -25.98 9.35
C TYR A 797 16.74 -26.39 10.40
N GLN A 798 17.01 -25.53 11.39
CA GLN A 798 17.93 -25.76 12.51
C GLN A 798 19.35 -26.13 12.07
N ASP A 799 19.84 -25.59 10.95
CA ASP A 799 21.23 -25.75 10.50
C ASP A 799 22.19 -24.97 11.42
N GLN A 800 22.76 -25.71 12.38
CA GLN A 800 23.73 -25.19 13.33
C GLN A 800 25.06 -24.80 12.69
N THR A 801 25.43 -25.42 11.58
CA THR A 801 26.69 -25.13 10.88
C THR A 801 26.61 -23.78 10.19
N TRP A 802 25.53 -23.57 9.42
CA TRP A 802 25.25 -22.28 8.79
C TRP A 802 25.11 -21.16 9.84
N LEU A 803 24.32 -21.40 10.90
CA LEU A 803 24.12 -20.38 11.93
C LEU A 803 25.44 -19.96 12.59
N ARG A 804 26.32 -20.91 12.96
CA ARG A 804 27.62 -20.57 13.57
C ARG A 804 28.51 -19.74 12.64
N ALA A 805 28.42 -19.96 11.33
CA ALA A 805 29.16 -19.18 10.34
C ALA A 805 28.59 -17.77 10.15
N ALA A 806 27.26 -17.63 10.10
CA ALA A 806 26.59 -16.35 9.86
C ALA A 806 26.42 -15.47 11.12
N ALA A 807 26.37 -16.08 12.31
CA ALA A 807 26.07 -15.41 13.57
C ALA A 807 26.93 -14.17 13.89
N PRO A 808 28.26 -14.15 13.66
CA PRO A 808 29.06 -12.95 13.94
C PRO A 808 28.61 -11.71 13.16
N GLU A 809 28.32 -11.86 11.87
CA GLU A 809 27.87 -10.76 11.00
C GLU A 809 26.44 -10.35 11.32
N MET A 810 25.53 -11.31 11.54
CA MET A 810 24.15 -11.00 11.95
C MET A 810 24.10 -10.27 13.30
N ALA A 811 24.94 -10.67 14.27
CA ALA A 811 25.05 -9.99 15.55
C ALA A 811 25.57 -8.54 15.41
N ARG A 812 26.59 -8.31 14.57
CA ARG A 812 27.11 -6.95 14.28
C ARG A 812 26.02 -6.03 13.72
N VAL A 813 25.14 -6.57 12.88
CA VAL A 813 23.98 -5.84 12.33
C VAL A 813 22.87 -5.64 13.37
N GLY A 814 22.61 -6.63 14.23
CA GLY A 814 21.71 -6.46 15.38
C GLY A 814 22.18 -5.35 16.33
N GLU A 815 23.48 -5.26 16.58
CA GLU A 815 24.07 -4.18 17.39
C GLU A 815 23.87 -2.80 16.76
N TRP A 816 23.78 -2.70 15.43
CA TRP A 816 23.42 -1.44 14.78
C TRP A 816 22.00 -1.00 15.13
N ILE A 817 21.03 -1.91 15.14
CA ILE A 817 19.65 -1.61 15.55
C ILE A 817 19.65 -1.06 16.98
N VAL A 818 20.39 -1.70 17.89
CA VAL A 818 20.55 -1.24 19.27
C VAL A 818 21.12 0.19 19.30
N ARG A 819 22.25 0.44 18.63
CA ARG A 819 22.87 1.77 18.55
C ARG A 819 21.94 2.83 17.97
N GLN A 820 21.15 2.49 16.96
CA GLN A 820 20.19 3.43 16.37
C GLN A 820 19.08 3.78 17.37
N SER A 821 18.48 2.80 18.02
CA SER A 821 17.45 3.02 19.04
C SER A 821 17.97 3.82 20.25
N ASP A 822 19.24 3.67 20.62
CA ASP A 822 19.85 4.45 21.70
C ASP A 822 19.94 5.96 21.40
N LYS A 823 19.98 6.35 20.11
CA LYS A 823 20.02 7.78 19.73
C LYS A 823 18.77 8.54 20.19
N THR A 824 17.64 7.86 20.37
CA THR A 824 16.38 8.48 20.82
C THR A 824 16.18 8.37 22.35
N LEU A 825 17.12 7.77 23.10
CA LEU A 825 17.09 7.68 24.57
C LEU A 825 17.79 8.84 25.28
N GLN A 826 18.27 9.85 24.55
CA GLN A 826 19.03 10.96 25.13
C GLN A 826 18.18 11.83 26.08
N PRO A 827 18.78 12.58 27.02
CA PRO A 827 18.04 13.45 27.95
C PRO A 827 17.09 14.45 27.26
N ALA A 828 17.45 14.94 26.06
CA ALA A 828 16.58 15.82 25.26
C ALA A 828 15.29 15.14 24.74
N ALA A 829 15.24 13.81 24.77
CA ALA A 829 14.11 12.97 24.38
C ALA A 829 13.34 12.41 25.59
N GLU A 830 13.81 12.62 26.83
CA GLU A 830 13.15 12.13 28.04
C GLU A 830 11.72 12.70 28.12
N GLY A 831 10.72 11.83 28.30
CA GLY A 831 9.30 12.19 28.29
C GLY A 831 8.66 12.37 26.90
N ARG A 832 9.42 12.30 25.80
CA ARG A 832 8.87 12.31 24.44
C ARG A 832 8.30 10.93 24.04
N PRO A 833 7.23 10.85 23.23
CA PRO A 833 6.66 9.56 22.82
C PRO A 833 7.66 8.69 22.04
N GLU A 834 8.53 9.29 21.23
CA GLU A 834 9.52 8.58 20.40
C GLU A 834 10.73 8.02 21.16
N SER A 835 10.86 8.27 22.47
CA SER A 835 12.04 7.85 23.22
C SER A 835 12.24 6.32 23.21
N GLY A 836 13.42 5.88 22.78
CA GLY A 836 13.78 4.46 22.65
C GLY A 836 13.19 3.74 21.45
N LEU A 837 12.66 4.48 20.47
CA LEU A 837 12.32 3.98 19.14
C LEU A 837 13.52 4.10 18.20
N MET A 838 13.45 3.42 17.06
CA MET A 838 14.36 3.67 15.95
C MET A 838 14.22 5.11 15.44
N PRO A 839 15.31 5.75 14.97
CA PRO A 839 15.25 7.06 14.32
C PRO A 839 14.21 7.13 13.18
N PRO A 840 13.77 8.34 12.80
CA PRO A 840 12.88 8.51 11.65
C PRO A 840 13.49 7.87 10.40
N GLY A 841 12.67 7.11 9.68
CA GLY A 841 13.05 6.48 8.41
C GLY A 841 11.84 6.35 7.50
N VAL A 842 12.05 5.74 6.33
CA VAL A 842 10.98 5.51 5.34
C VAL A 842 10.54 4.05 5.34
N ILE A 843 9.40 3.77 4.72
CA ILE A 843 8.95 2.42 4.39
C ILE A 843 8.32 2.41 2.99
N ALA A 844 8.63 1.39 2.19
CA ALA A 844 8.24 1.30 0.78
C ALA A 844 8.60 2.58 -0.01
N ASP A 845 7.78 3.01 -0.97
CA ASP A 845 8.13 4.06 -1.93
C ASP A 845 8.16 5.47 -1.31
N TRP A 846 7.26 5.74 -0.36
CA TRP A 846 7.08 7.06 0.20
C TRP A 846 8.29 7.54 1.00
N ASN A 847 8.92 8.60 0.48
CA ASN A 847 10.18 9.13 1.02
C ASN A 847 10.03 9.96 2.31
N ALA A 848 8.85 10.01 2.94
CA ALA A 848 8.63 10.81 4.14
C ALA A 848 9.14 10.11 5.40
N PHE A 849 10.17 10.67 6.02
CA PHE A 849 10.73 10.16 7.26
C PHE A 849 9.74 10.32 8.41
N ALA A 850 9.51 9.22 9.12
CA ALA A 850 8.73 9.23 10.35
C ALA A 850 9.10 8.09 11.30
N TYR A 851 8.58 8.20 12.52
CA TYR A 851 8.54 7.10 13.49
C TYR A 851 7.35 6.18 13.16
N HIS A 852 7.47 5.38 12.11
CA HIS A 852 6.45 4.41 11.73
C HIS A 852 6.38 3.28 12.76
N PHE A 853 5.16 2.90 13.17
CA PHE A 853 5.01 1.77 14.09
C PHE A 853 5.33 0.44 13.41
N ALA A 854 5.00 0.30 12.12
CA ALA A 854 5.41 -0.85 11.31
C ALA A 854 6.93 -1.05 11.36
N ASN A 855 7.75 -0.07 10.97
CA ASN A 855 9.21 -0.17 11.02
C ASN A 855 9.72 -0.65 12.39
N ASN A 856 9.28 -0.01 13.48
CA ASN A 856 9.70 -0.38 14.83
C ASN A 856 9.30 -1.82 15.20
N ALA A 857 8.15 -2.30 14.71
CA ALA A 857 7.69 -3.66 14.92
C ALA A 857 8.57 -4.71 14.20
N TYR A 858 9.04 -4.42 12.99
CA TYR A 858 10.02 -5.27 12.30
C TYR A 858 11.38 -5.26 13.00
N TYR A 859 11.86 -4.10 13.46
CA TYR A 859 13.10 -4.03 14.25
C TYR A 859 12.99 -4.81 15.57
N TYR A 860 11.82 -4.79 16.21
CA TYR A 860 11.54 -5.67 17.35
C TYR A 860 11.63 -7.16 16.97
N ALA A 861 10.96 -7.57 15.88
CA ALA A 861 10.98 -8.96 15.42
C ALA A 861 12.41 -9.41 15.10
N ALA A 862 13.20 -8.57 14.43
CA ALA A 862 14.61 -8.82 14.16
C ALA A 862 15.43 -9.10 15.43
N LEU A 863 15.29 -8.26 16.46
CA LEU A 863 16.01 -8.44 17.73
C LEU A 863 15.53 -9.67 18.50
N ARG A 864 14.22 -9.97 18.48
CA ARG A 864 13.67 -11.19 19.09
C ARG A 864 14.27 -12.43 18.44
N GLU A 865 14.15 -12.54 17.12
CA GLU A 865 14.65 -13.68 16.36
C GLU A 865 16.16 -13.86 16.52
N LEU A 866 16.92 -12.77 16.47
CA LEU A 866 18.37 -12.81 16.68
C LEU A 866 18.73 -13.29 18.10
N GLY A 867 17.99 -12.81 19.11
CA GLY A 867 18.16 -13.27 20.49
C GLY A 867 17.92 -14.76 20.64
N GLU A 868 16.84 -15.28 20.04
CA GLU A 868 16.50 -16.71 20.04
C GLU A 868 17.56 -17.55 19.31
N MET A 869 17.91 -17.19 18.06
CA MET A 869 18.92 -17.90 17.27
C MET A 869 20.25 -18.00 18.01
N LEU A 870 20.78 -16.88 18.51
CA LEU A 870 22.08 -16.83 19.17
C LEU A 870 22.09 -17.64 20.49
N THR A 871 20.95 -17.70 21.18
CA THR A 871 20.80 -18.56 22.36
C THR A 871 20.98 -20.04 22.02
N THR A 872 20.50 -20.51 20.85
CA THR A 872 20.63 -21.92 20.46
C THR A 872 22.09 -22.39 20.26
N ILE A 873 23.01 -21.46 19.98
CA ILE A 873 24.44 -21.74 19.82
C ILE A 873 25.28 -21.36 21.05
N ASN A 874 24.63 -20.95 22.14
CA ASN A 874 25.21 -20.46 23.40
C ASN A 874 26.04 -19.17 23.24
N ASP A 875 25.64 -18.27 22.35
CA ASP A 875 26.27 -16.94 22.24
C ASP A 875 25.65 -15.97 23.29
N PRO A 876 26.46 -15.35 24.17
CA PRO A 876 25.96 -14.52 25.28
C PRO A 876 25.19 -13.27 24.81
N ARG A 877 25.39 -12.83 23.57
CA ARG A 877 24.64 -11.70 23.00
C ARG A 877 23.15 -12.00 22.82
N GLY A 878 22.76 -13.28 22.82
CA GLY A 878 21.36 -13.70 22.73
C GLY A 878 20.46 -13.04 23.79
N THR A 879 20.89 -13.06 25.05
CA THR A 879 20.17 -12.42 26.17
C THR A 879 20.05 -10.91 25.98
N MET A 880 21.14 -10.23 25.57
CA MET A 880 21.12 -8.78 25.32
C MET A 880 20.09 -8.42 24.24
N PHE A 881 20.05 -9.14 23.12
CA PHE A 881 19.07 -8.85 22.07
C PHE A 881 17.63 -9.13 22.50
N ALA A 882 17.38 -10.19 23.28
CA ALA A 882 16.06 -10.46 23.84
C ALA A 882 15.58 -9.32 24.77
N GLU A 883 16.45 -8.81 25.64
CA GLU A 883 16.15 -7.67 26.51
C GLU A 883 15.87 -6.39 25.71
N ARG A 884 16.70 -6.09 24.71
CA ARG A 884 16.52 -4.93 23.82
C ARG A 884 15.25 -5.04 22.98
N ALA A 885 14.88 -6.24 22.54
CA ALA A 885 13.59 -6.48 21.89
C ALA A 885 12.42 -6.15 22.83
N GLY A 886 12.46 -6.63 24.07
CA GLY A 886 11.44 -6.33 25.08
C GLY A 886 11.28 -4.82 25.36
N GLN A 887 12.40 -4.09 25.41
CA GLN A 887 12.40 -2.63 25.55
C GLN A 887 11.77 -1.94 24.33
N LEU A 888 12.19 -2.30 23.11
CA LEU A 888 11.66 -1.71 21.88
C LEU A 888 10.15 -1.98 21.72
N ARG A 889 9.67 -3.18 22.07
CA ARG A 889 8.23 -3.51 22.11
C ARG A 889 7.48 -2.58 23.06
N SER A 890 8.00 -2.40 24.27
CA SER A 890 7.38 -1.54 25.29
C SER A 890 7.35 -0.08 24.87
N ASN A 891 8.44 0.43 24.27
CA ASN A 891 8.52 1.78 23.74
C ASN A 891 7.54 1.99 22.57
N THR A 892 7.41 1.01 21.69
CA THR A 892 6.47 1.05 20.55
C THR A 892 5.02 1.15 21.03
N LEU A 893 4.62 0.31 21.99
CA LEU A 893 3.26 0.35 22.56
C LEU A 893 2.99 1.66 23.32
N ARG A 894 3.97 2.17 24.08
CA ARG A 894 3.86 3.47 24.75
C ARG A 894 3.60 4.60 23.76
N ALA A 895 4.38 4.65 22.68
CA ALA A 895 4.24 5.66 21.63
C ALA A 895 2.90 5.51 20.88
N TYR A 896 2.50 4.28 20.56
CA TYR A 896 1.22 3.97 19.93
C TYR A 896 0.03 4.50 20.74
N HIS A 897 -0.05 4.15 22.04
CA HIS A 897 -1.13 4.62 22.90
C HIS A 897 -1.09 6.13 23.14
N TRP A 898 0.10 6.74 23.18
CA TRP A 898 0.23 8.19 23.24
C TRP A 898 -0.39 8.88 22.03
N THR A 899 -0.17 8.34 20.83
CA THR A 899 -0.74 8.87 19.58
C THR A 899 -2.24 8.60 19.51
N GLN A 900 -2.68 7.37 19.80
CA GLN A 900 -4.10 6.99 19.82
C GLN A 900 -4.93 7.87 20.77
N ALA A 901 -4.41 8.19 21.95
CA ALA A 901 -5.08 9.06 22.91
C ALA A 901 -5.39 10.48 22.36
N ARG A 902 -4.72 10.87 21.28
CA ARG A 902 -4.85 12.18 20.62
C ARG A 902 -5.61 12.11 19.30
N SER A 903 -5.75 10.92 18.73
CA SER A 903 -6.47 10.67 17.48
C SER A 903 -7.97 10.66 17.72
N ALA A 904 -8.73 11.29 16.82
CA ALA A 904 -10.18 11.17 16.82
C ALA A 904 -10.61 9.72 16.55
N ALA A 905 -11.61 9.23 17.28
CA ALA A 905 -12.25 7.95 17.05
C ALA A 905 -12.79 7.84 15.62
N VAL A 906 -12.95 6.62 15.13
CA VAL A 906 -13.44 6.32 13.78
C VAL A 906 -14.75 5.54 13.84
N GLU A 907 -15.61 5.74 12.84
CA GLU A 907 -16.95 5.16 12.77
C GLU A 907 -16.94 3.76 12.13
N LEU A 908 -17.81 2.88 12.64
CA LEU A 908 -18.12 1.56 12.06
C LEU A 908 -19.48 1.59 11.37
N ARG A 909 -19.72 0.66 10.45
CA ARG A 909 -20.95 0.60 9.64
C ARG A 909 -22.23 0.46 10.47
N ASN A 910 -22.15 -0.15 11.66
CA ASN A 910 -23.28 -0.28 12.57
C ASN A 910 -23.58 1.00 13.40
N GLY A 911 -22.83 2.09 13.17
CA GLY A 911 -22.97 3.37 13.86
C GLY A 911 -22.25 3.45 15.22
N ALA A 912 -21.49 2.42 15.60
CA ALA A 912 -20.57 2.50 16.72
C ALA A 912 -19.29 3.25 16.31
N TRP A 913 -18.58 3.79 17.30
CA TRP A 913 -17.28 4.42 17.12
C TRP A 913 -16.23 3.69 17.93
N THR A 914 -15.00 3.65 17.42
CA THR A 914 -13.86 2.98 18.05
C THR A 914 -12.64 3.88 18.09
N PRO A 915 -11.73 3.75 19.08
CA PRO A 915 -10.45 4.43 19.04
C PRO A 915 -9.71 4.17 17.71
N HIS A 916 -9.05 5.22 17.21
CA HIS A 916 -8.22 5.14 16.00
C HIS A 916 -6.98 4.28 16.23
N TYR A 917 -6.48 3.65 15.16
CA TYR A 917 -5.26 2.84 15.15
C TYR A 917 -4.16 3.55 14.33
N PRO A 918 -3.39 4.48 14.93
CA PRO A 918 -2.44 5.33 14.19
C PRO A 918 -1.27 4.54 13.61
N SER A 919 -0.75 4.99 12.46
CA SER A 919 0.36 4.34 11.74
C SER A 919 1.74 4.92 12.10
N GLN A 920 1.80 6.12 12.66
CA GLN A 920 3.05 6.76 13.09
C GLN A 920 2.86 7.75 14.25
N VAL A 921 3.94 8.02 14.99
CA VAL A 921 3.89 8.79 16.26
C VAL A 921 3.31 10.20 16.10
N HIS A 922 3.75 10.95 15.09
CA HIS A 922 3.43 12.38 14.92
C HIS A 922 2.21 12.68 14.03
N SER A 923 1.38 11.67 13.75
CA SER A 923 0.14 11.82 13.00
C SER A 923 -1.03 11.21 13.78
N PRO A 924 -1.60 11.92 14.76
CA PRO A 924 -2.77 11.47 15.50
C PRO A 924 -4.06 11.61 14.66
N GLY A 925 -4.16 10.83 13.57
CA GLY A 925 -5.28 10.79 12.63
C GLY A 925 -4.86 10.14 11.29
N ALA A 926 -5.74 10.19 10.29
CA ALA A 926 -5.49 9.64 8.96
C ALA A 926 -4.32 10.34 8.26
N LEU A 927 -3.39 9.58 7.67
CA LEU A 927 -2.17 10.10 7.06
C LEU A 927 -2.45 11.04 5.87
N ALA A 928 -3.50 10.78 5.10
CA ALA A 928 -3.88 11.64 3.99
C ALA A 928 -4.22 13.08 4.40
N ASP A 929 -4.69 13.29 5.65
CA ASP A 929 -4.97 14.62 6.16
C ASP A 929 -3.67 15.36 6.59
N PHE A 930 -2.65 14.62 7.02
CA PHE A 930 -1.34 15.18 7.40
C PHE A 930 -0.41 15.39 6.19
N PHE A 931 -0.58 14.59 5.14
CA PHE A 931 0.26 14.55 3.95
C PHE A 931 -0.60 14.48 2.66
N PRO A 932 -1.48 15.47 2.42
CA PRO A 932 -2.36 15.46 1.26
C PRO A 932 -1.56 15.50 -0.03
N GLY A 933 -1.93 14.64 -1.00
CA GLY A 933 -1.32 14.59 -2.33
C GLY A 933 0.11 14.05 -2.40
N GLN A 934 0.70 13.64 -1.27
CA GLN A 934 2.03 12.99 -1.28
C GLN A 934 1.94 11.55 -1.81
N ASP A 935 3.07 11.04 -2.28
CA ASP A 935 3.20 9.70 -2.88
C ASP A 935 2.21 9.45 -4.02
N ALA A 936 2.19 10.33 -5.02
CA ALA A 936 1.22 10.31 -6.11
C ALA A 936 -0.26 10.25 -5.65
N GLY A 937 -0.55 10.85 -4.49
CA GLY A 937 -1.89 10.86 -3.89
C GLY A 937 -2.23 9.64 -3.02
N ARG A 938 -1.27 8.76 -2.75
CA ARG A 938 -1.48 7.49 -2.03
C ARG A 938 -1.05 7.50 -0.57
N SER A 939 -0.79 8.64 0.05
CA SER A 939 -0.38 8.67 1.47
C SER A 939 -1.34 7.96 2.44
N TRP A 940 -2.62 7.77 2.05
CA TRP A 940 -3.60 6.95 2.79
C TRP A 940 -3.29 5.45 2.79
N CYS A 941 -2.58 4.90 1.79
CA CYS A 941 -2.31 3.46 1.71
C CYS A 941 -1.45 3.00 2.90
N TYR A 942 -0.66 3.90 3.48
CA TYR A 942 0.16 3.66 4.66
C TYR A 942 -0.65 3.47 5.95
N ASP A 943 -1.96 3.74 5.95
CA ASP A 943 -2.88 3.39 7.04
C ASP A 943 -3.52 2.00 6.88
N VAL A 944 -3.54 1.44 5.66
CA VAL A 944 -4.25 0.18 5.35
C VAL A 944 -3.32 -0.96 4.95
N GLU A 945 -2.25 -0.69 4.20
CA GLU A 945 -1.29 -1.70 3.73
C GLU A 945 -0.14 -1.87 4.70
N ILE A 946 0.40 -0.76 5.19
CA ILE A 946 1.60 -0.73 6.03
C ILE A 946 1.33 0.04 7.36
N GLY A 947 0.09 -0.03 7.82
CA GLY A 947 -0.40 0.60 9.05
C GLY A 947 -0.16 -0.21 10.32
N ALA A 948 -0.94 0.10 11.36
CA ALA A 948 -0.79 -0.47 12.71
C ALA A 948 -1.01 -2.00 12.78
N HIS A 949 -1.73 -2.59 11.83
CA HIS A 949 -1.95 -4.05 11.77
C HIS A 949 -0.65 -4.85 11.63
N GLN A 950 0.42 -4.22 11.11
CA GLN A 950 1.77 -4.81 11.04
C GLN A 950 2.36 -5.17 12.41
N LEU A 951 1.83 -4.60 13.51
CA LEU A 951 2.29 -4.88 14.88
C LEU A 951 1.87 -6.27 15.36
N VAL A 952 0.87 -6.87 14.73
CA VAL A 952 0.33 -8.17 15.13
C VAL A 952 1.21 -9.34 14.67
N PRO A 953 1.48 -9.54 13.36
CA PRO A 953 2.30 -10.67 12.90
C PRO A 953 3.76 -10.60 13.39
N THR A 954 4.24 -9.39 13.74
CA THR A 954 5.55 -9.19 14.35
C THR A 954 5.58 -9.49 15.84
N GLY A 955 4.44 -9.64 16.53
CA GLY A 955 4.34 -9.96 17.96
C GLY A 955 4.40 -8.75 18.91
N VAL A 956 4.30 -7.52 18.40
CA VAL A 956 4.19 -6.32 19.26
C VAL A 956 2.81 -6.24 19.91
N MET A 957 1.76 -6.57 19.16
CA MET A 957 0.38 -6.64 19.65
C MET A 957 -0.15 -8.07 19.61
N GLU A 958 -0.91 -8.45 20.63
CA GLU A 958 -1.56 -9.76 20.69
C GLU A 958 -2.74 -9.83 19.71
N ALA A 959 -2.78 -10.87 18.87
CA ALA A 959 -3.77 -11.01 17.81
C ALA A 959 -5.23 -11.08 18.32
N ASN A 960 -5.45 -11.62 19.53
CA ASN A 960 -6.76 -11.72 20.17
C ASN A 960 -7.08 -10.54 21.10
N SER A 961 -6.29 -9.46 21.06
CA SER A 961 -6.58 -8.27 21.86
C SER A 961 -7.78 -7.49 21.33
N ARG A 962 -8.46 -6.77 22.22
CA ARG A 962 -9.59 -5.92 21.85
C ARG A 962 -9.21 -4.80 20.88
N GLU A 963 -7.95 -4.35 20.94
CA GLU A 963 -7.41 -3.36 20.01
C GLU A 963 -7.39 -3.89 18.58
N VAL A 964 -6.98 -5.14 18.41
CA VAL A 964 -6.95 -5.80 17.10
C VAL A 964 -8.36 -6.05 16.57
N ASP A 965 -9.33 -6.42 17.42
CA ASP A 965 -10.73 -6.54 17.00
C ASP A 965 -11.21 -5.25 16.34
N ARG A 966 -11.06 -4.11 17.04
CA ARG A 966 -11.52 -2.80 16.60
C ARG A 966 -10.88 -2.36 15.29
N MET A 967 -9.57 -2.57 15.17
CA MET A 967 -8.81 -2.26 13.97
C MET A 967 -9.32 -3.06 12.77
N LEU A 968 -9.49 -4.37 12.90
CA LEU A 968 -9.99 -5.22 11.81
C LEU A 968 -11.44 -4.88 11.44
N GLU A 969 -12.31 -4.62 12.42
CA GLU A 969 -13.70 -4.22 12.17
C GLU A 969 -13.75 -2.92 11.35
N HIS A 970 -12.94 -1.91 11.67
CA HIS A 970 -12.87 -0.68 10.87
C HIS A 970 -12.21 -0.88 9.49
N MET A 971 -11.15 -1.69 9.40
CA MET A 971 -10.55 -2.00 8.10
C MET A 971 -11.56 -2.66 7.16
N GLU A 972 -12.39 -3.55 7.69
CA GLU A 972 -13.42 -4.26 6.93
C GLU A 972 -14.61 -3.38 6.57
N ASP A 973 -15.13 -2.59 7.51
CA ASP A 973 -16.27 -1.71 7.29
C ASP A 973 -15.96 -0.49 6.41
N VAL A 974 -14.70 -0.06 6.38
CA VAL A 974 -14.28 1.21 5.74
C VAL A 974 -13.15 0.97 4.75
N GLN A 975 -11.94 0.63 5.22
CA GLN A 975 -10.73 0.68 4.40
C GLN A 975 -10.78 -0.25 3.18
N PHE A 976 -11.32 -1.46 3.32
CA PHE A 976 -11.41 -2.43 2.22
C PHE A 976 -12.56 -2.15 1.26
N LEU A 977 -13.43 -1.20 1.58
CA LEU A 977 -14.51 -0.77 0.70
C LEU A 977 -14.27 0.61 0.07
N SER A 978 -13.22 1.33 0.49
CA SER A 978 -12.77 2.57 -0.12
C SER A 978 -12.35 2.39 -1.58
N ASP A 979 -12.13 3.52 -2.27
CA ASP A 979 -11.64 3.53 -3.65
C ASP A 979 -10.27 2.87 -3.76
N GLY A 980 -10.12 2.04 -4.80
CA GLY A 980 -8.83 1.48 -5.16
C GLY A 980 -8.03 2.31 -6.13
N TRP A 981 -6.73 2.03 -6.15
CA TRP A 981 -5.82 2.60 -7.12
C TRP A 981 -5.92 1.83 -8.44
N PHE A 982 -6.22 2.55 -9.52
CA PHE A 982 -6.52 2.05 -10.87
C PHE A 982 -7.86 1.30 -11.06
N ASP A 983 -8.40 0.65 -10.03
CA ASP A 983 -9.63 -0.15 -10.15
C ASP A 983 -10.34 -0.32 -8.78
N TYR A 984 -11.47 -1.04 -8.73
CA TYR A 984 -12.30 -1.28 -7.55
C TYR A 984 -12.84 0.01 -6.91
N PRO A 985 -13.73 0.74 -7.59
CA PRO A 985 -14.35 1.95 -7.05
C PRO A 985 -15.19 1.63 -5.81
N ALA A 986 -15.24 2.56 -4.86
CA ALA A 986 -15.89 2.34 -3.57
C ALA A 986 -17.37 1.95 -3.72
N THR A 987 -18.07 2.56 -4.66
CA THR A 987 -19.48 2.29 -4.96
C THR A 987 -19.73 0.82 -5.27
N THR A 988 -18.92 0.22 -6.13
CA THR A 988 -19.00 -1.21 -6.48
C THR A 988 -18.58 -2.08 -5.30
N ASN A 989 -17.52 -1.70 -4.57
CA ASN A 989 -17.08 -2.44 -3.39
C ASN A 989 -18.18 -2.51 -2.33
N HIS A 990 -18.88 -1.41 -2.05
CA HIS A 990 -20.00 -1.38 -1.11
C HIS A 990 -21.21 -2.22 -1.58
N ALA A 991 -21.47 -2.27 -2.89
CA ALA A 991 -22.55 -3.07 -3.45
C ALA A 991 -22.31 -4.58 -3.35
N ASP A 992 -21.05 -5.03 -3.48
CA ASP A 992 -20.63 -6.43 -3.30
C ASP A 992 -19.50 -6.55 -2.28
N TRP A 993 -19.80 -6.17 -1.04
CA TRP A 993 -18.84 -6.14 0.06
C TRP A 993 -18.21 -7.50 0.39
N PHE A 994 -18.87 -8.62 0.02
CA PHE A 994 -18.34 -9.96 0.32
C PHE A 994 -17.25 -10.36 -0.68
N ASN A 995 -17.50 -10.19 -1.99
CA ASN A 995 -16.54 -10.58 -3.02
C ASN A 995 -15.50 -9.49 -3.28
N LEU A 996 -15.82 -8.22 -3.00
CA LEU A 996 -14.93 -7.09 -3.21
C LEU A 996 -14.37 -6.52 -1.90
N GLY A 997 -14.65 -7.13 -0.75
CA GLY A 997 -14.04 -6.75 0.53
C GLY A 997 -12.99 -7.75 1.00
N GLY A 998 -12.24 -7.37 2.04
CA GLY A 998 -11.29 -8.27 2.74
C GLY A 998 -9.86 -8.20 2.25
N PHE A 999 -9.55 -7.23 1.39
CA PHE A 999 -8.22 -6.95 0.89
C PHE A 999 -8.05 -5.45 0.65
N SER A 1000 -6.83 -4.93 0.76
CA SER A 1000 -6.54 -3.52 0.45
C SER A 1000 -6.56 -3.26 -1.06
N LYS A 1001 -6.79 -2.00 -1.42
CA LYS A 1001 -7.08 -1.61 -2.80
C LYS A 1001 -5.91 -0.94 -3.52
N VAL A 1002 -4.67 -1.35 -3.26
CA VAL A 1002 -3.49 -0.91 -4.05
C VAL A 1002 -2.59 -2.10 -4.37
N GLN A 1003 -2.13 -2.81 -3.34
CA GLN A 1003 -1.25 -3.97 -3.41
C GLN A 1003 -1.59 -4.91 -2.24
N PRO A 1004 -2.53 -5.86 -2.45
CA PRO A 1004 -3.19 -6.62 -1.38
C PRO A 1004 -2.27 -7.32 -0.38
N TYR A 1005 -1.12 -7.86 -0.80
CA TYR A 1005 -0.29 -8.67 0.08
C TYR A 1005 0.62 -7.87 1.03
N TYR A 1006 0.72 -6.54 0.88
CA TYR A 1006 1.27 -5.71 1.95
C TYR A 1006 0.38 -5.76 3.20
N THR A 1007 -0.94 -5.80 3.01
CA THR A 1007 -1.89 -5.90 4.12
C THR A 1007 -1.82 -7.27 4.78
N ARG A 1008 -1.56 -7.31 6.08
CA ARG A 1008 -1.37 -8.55 6.85
C ARG A 1008 -2.64 -9.10 7.49
N ASN A 1009 -3.82 -8.69 7.02
CA ASN A 1009 -5.09 -9.05 7.64
C ASN A 1009 -5.37 -10.55 7.56
N ALA A 1010 -5.01 -11.22 6.46
CA ALA A 1010 -5.16 -12.67 6.32
C ALA A 1010 -4.35 -13.41 7.41
N GLU A 1011 -3.08 -13.06 7.63
CA GLU A 1011 -2.29 -13.66 8.71
C GLU A 1011 -2.87 -13.38 10.09
N ILE A 1012 -3.44 -12.19 10.32
CA ILE A 1012 -4.09 -11.87 11.59
C ILE A 1012 -5.32 -12.75 11.80
N TYR A 1013 -6.16 -12.96 10.78
CA TYR A 1013 -7.28 -13.91 10.85
C TYR A 1013 -6.80 -15.34 11.13
N ALA A 1014 -5.67 -15.75 10.52
CA ALA A 1014 -5.07 -17.05 10.78
C ALA A 1014 -4.60 -17.21 12.25
N MET A 1015 -3.92 -16.20 12.80
CA MET A 1015 -3.47 -16.16 14.19
C MET A 1015 -4.64 -16.16 15.19
N ARG A 1016 -5.80 -15.63 14.79
CA ARG A 1016 -7.05 -15.59 15.57
C ARG A 1016 -7.93 -16.83 15.37
N ASP A 1017 -7.50 -17.78 14.54
CA ASP A 1017 -8.28 -18.97 14.19
C ASP A 1017 -9.62 -18.66 13.49
N GLU A 1018 -9.70 -17.53 12.77
CA GLU A 1018 -10.90 -17.05 12.06
C GLU A 1018 -10.95 -17.57 10.61
N VAL A 1019 -11.47 -18.79 10.44
CA VAL A 1019 -11.47 -19.51 9.16
C VAL A 1019 -12.16 -18.76 8.01
N LYS A 1020 -13.38 -18.24 8.23
CA LYS A 1020 -14.16 -17.59 7.16
C LYS A 1020 -13.57 -16.25 6.70
N PRO A 1021 -13.21 -15.31 7.61
CA PRO A 1021 -12.47 -14.11 7.22
C PRO A 1021 -11.16 -14.43 6.49
N PHE A 1022 -10.37 -15.40 6.97
CA PHE A 1022 -9.15 -15.84 6.29
C PHE A 1022 -9.41 -16.29 4.85
N LEU A 1023 -10.37 -17.22 4.65
CA LEU A 1023 -10.69 -17.75 3.32
C LEU A 1023 -11.15 -16.66 2.35
N ARG A 1024 -11.95 -15.70 2.85
CA ARG A 1024 -12.43 -14.57 2.05
C ARG A 1024 -11.27 -13.70 1.59
N SER A 1025 -10.41 -13.27 2.52
CA SER A 1025 -9.23 -12.46 2.21
C SER A 1025 -8.26 -13.18 1.27
N TYR A 1026 -7.95 -14.45 1.55
CA TYR A 1026 -7.00 -15.25 0.76
C TYR A 1026 -7.46 -15.39 -0.70
N PHE A 1027 -8.71 -15.79 -0.94
CA PHE A 1027 -9.19 -15.98 -2.31
C PHE A 1027 -9.45 -14.68 -3.05
N ASN A 1028 -10.00 -13.65 -2.38
CA ASN A 1028 -10.25 -12.36 -3.04
C ASN A 1028 -8.94 -11.67 -3.42
N SER A 1029 -7.93 -11.65 -2.54
CA SER A 1029 -6.60 -11.10 -2.86
C SER A 1029 -5.94 -11.82 -4.04
N LEU A 1030 -6.01 -13.15 -4.08
CA LEU A 1030 -5.47 -13.93 -5.20
C LEU A 1030 -6.18 -13.59 -6.52
N ALA A 1031 -7.52 -13.65 -6.53
CA ALA A 1031 -8.31 -13.41 -7.73
C ALA A 1031 -8.12 -11.99 -8.30
N ALA A 1032 -7.95 -11.00 -7.42
CA ALA A 1032 -7.74 -9.61 -7.80
C ALA A 1032 -6.42 -9.35 -8.55
N MET A 1033 -5.40 -10.21 -8.36
CA MET A 1033 -4.04 -10.01 -8.88
C MET A 1033 -3.60 -11.04 -9.93
N LEU A 1034 -4.27 -12.19 -9.98
CA LEU A 1034 -3.88 -13.34 -10.79
C LEU A 1034 -4.06 -13.09 -12.29
N ASN A 1035 -3.03 -13.39 -13.08
CA ASN A 1035 -3.16 -13.68 -14.50
C ASN A 1035 -3.45 -15.19 -14.68
N PRO A 1036 -4.67 -15.59 -15.10
CA PRO A 1036 -5.03 -17.01 -15.22
C PRO A 1036 -4.44 -17.70 -16.45
N GLU A 1037 -3.95 -16.96 -17.45
CA GLU A 1037 -3.33 -17.55 -18.65
C GLU A 1037 -1.90 -18.02 -18.39
N VAL A 1038 -1.13 -17.26 -17.60
CA VAL A 1038 0.29 -17.56 -17.34
C VAL A 1038 0.64 -17.76 -15.86
N LEU A 1039 -0.37 -17.73 -14.99
CA LEU A 1039 -0.27 -18.06 -13.58
C LEU A 1039 0.77 -17.23 -12.81
N THR A 1040 0.79 -15.92 -13.10
CA THR A 1040 1.62 -14.90 -12.43
C THR A 1040 0.74 -13.92 -11.67
N LEU A 1041 1.32 -13.20 -10.71
CA LEU A 1041 0.63 -12.13 -9.99
C LEU A 1041 1.14 -10.76 -10.46
N TRP A 1042 0.23 -9.81 -10.62
CA TRP A 1042 0.56 -8.41 -10.86
C TRP A 1042 0.95 -7.68 -9.57
N GLU A 1043 1.54 -6.49 -9.69
CA GLU A 1043 1.80 -5.57 -8.57
C GLU A 1043 0.56 -4.75 -8.20
N HIS A 1044 -0.13 -4.18 -9.20
CA HIS A 1044 -1.35 -3.40 -9.02
C HIS A 1044 -2.49 -3.88 -9.93
N PHE A 1045 -3.68 -3.32 -9.72
CA PHE A 1045 -4.86 -3.60 -10.54
C PHE A 1045 -4.73 -3.03 -11.96
N ASN A 1046 -5.59 -3.51 -12.87
CA ASN A 1046 -5.63 -3.11 -14.28
C ASN A 1046 -4.24 -3.19 -14.95
N HIS A 1047 -3.60 -4.38 -14.92
CA HIS A 1047 -2.26 -4.67 -15.48
C HIS A 1047 -1.18 -3.59 -15.26
N SER A 1048 -1.21 -2.91 -14.12
CA SER A 1048 -0.34 -1.77 -13.83
C SER A 1048 0.79 -2.16 -12.86
N GLY A 1049 1.91 -1.44 -12.95
CA GLY A 1049 3.10 -1.72 -12.16
C GLY A 1049 3.91 -2.90 -12.70
N ALA A 1050 4.58 -3.63 -11.82
CA ALA A 1050 5.38 -4.78 -12.18
C ALA A 1050 4.53 -6.02 -12.52
N TRP A 1051 4.91 -6.74 -13.57
CA TRP A 1051 4.37 -8.06 -13.90
C TRP A 1051 5.24 -9.17 -13.32
N ASP A 1052 4.59 -10.31 -13.00
CA ASP A 1052 5.21 -11.42 -12.27
C ASP A 1052 5.87 -10.91 -10.98
N LYS A 1053 5.11 -10.16 -10.16
CA LYS A 1053 5.58 -9.54 -8.92
C LYS A 1053 5.74 -10.61 -7.86
N THR A 1054 6.91 -11.24 -7.79
CA THR A 1054 7.20 -12.33 -6.86
C THR A 1054 7.14 -11.91 -5.39
N HIS A 1055 7.18 -10.63 -5.05
CA HIS A 1055 6.81 -10.16 -3.71
C HIS A 1055 5.40 -10.63 -3.31
N GLU A 1056 4.39 -10.41 -4.17
CA GLU A 1056 3.02 -10.91 -3.93
C GLU A 1056 3.01 -12.44 -3.87
N THR A 1057 3.74 -13.10 -4.78
CA THR A 1057 3.86 -14.56 -4.84
C THR A 1057 4.44 -15.16 -3.56
N GLY A 1058 5.46 -14.52 -2.96
CA GLY A 1058 6.08 -14.96 -1.72
C GLY A 1058 5.10 -14.95 -0.55
N TYR A 1059 4.28 -13.89 -0.45
CA TYR A 1059 3.22 -13.82 0.55
C TYR A 1059 2.06 -14.78 0.27
N PHE A 1060 1.66 -14.94 -0.99
CA PHE A 1060 0.67 -15.94 -1.39
C PHE A 1060 1.11 -17.35 -0.95
N LEU A 1061 2.36 -17.73 -1.21
CA LEU A 1061 2.92 -19.01 -0.75
C LEU A 1061 2.90 -19.10 0.78
N HIS A 1062 3.36 -18.07 1.49
CA HIS A 1062 3.31 -18.07 2.95
C HIS A 1062 1.87 -18.26 3.50
N GLN A 1063 0.88 -17.53 2.97
CA GLN A 1063 -0.51 -17.66 3.38
C GLN A 1063 -1.12 -19.01 2.98
N THR A 1064 -0.75 -19.56 1.82
CA THR A 1064 -1.12 -20.93 1.40
C THR A 1064 -0.64 -21.96 2.41
N ARG A 1065 0.61 -21.79 2.89
CA ARG A 1065 1.15 -22.64 3.94
C ARG A 1065 0.31 -22.51 5.20
N GLU A 1066 0.05 -21.29 5.68
CA GLU A 1066 -0.75 -21.05 6.89
C GLU A 1066 -2.17 -21.66 6.79
N MET A 1067 -2.75 -21.73 5.60
CA MET A 1067 -4.05 -22.38 5.40
C MET A 1067 -4.00 -23.89 5.72
N LEU A 1068 -2.88 -24.53 5.41
CA LEU A 1068 -2.71 -25.98 5.37
C LEU A 1068 -1.96 -26.54 6.58
N VAL A 1069 -1.00 -25.79 7.14
CA VAL A 1069 -0.11 -26.19 8.24
C VAL A 1069 0.25 -24.96 9.07
N GLN A 1070 0.19 -25.04 10.39
CA GLN A 1070 0.62 -23.98 11.31
C GLN A 1070 1.33 -24.53 12.54
N GLU A 1071 2.25 -23.75 13.11
CA GLU A 1071 2.74 -23.95 14.47
C GLU A 1071 2.11 -22.92 15.40
N ARG A 1072 1.33 -23.39 16.37
CA ARG A 1072 0.72 -22.55 17.40
C ARG A 1072 1.38 -22.86 18.73
N GLY A 1073 2.43 -22.11 19.06
CA GLY A 1073 3.35 -22.48 20.14
C GLY A 1073 4.03 -23.82 19.84
N ASP A 1074 3.90 -24.78 20.76
CA ASP A 1074 4.50 -26.12 20.64
C ASP A 1074 3.57 -27.14 19.94
N GLU A 1075 2.46 -26.69 19.34
CA GLU A 1075 1.49 -27.54 18.67
C GLU A 1075 1.58 -27.41 17.15
N LEU A 1076 1.47 -28.54 16.45
CA LEU A 1076 1.40 -28.61 15.00
C LEU A 1076 -0.06 -28.72 14.55
N TRP A 1077 -0.58 -27.70 13.89
CA TRP A 1077 -1.94 -27.66 13.37
C TRP A 1077 -1.95 -28.05 11.89
N LEU A 1078 -2.85 -28.97 11.52
CA LEU A 1078 -3.07 -29.45 10.16
C LEU A 1078 -4.47 -29.08 9.70
N THR A 1079 -4.57 -28.62 8.45
CA THR A 1079 -5.78 -28.07 7.82
C THR A 1079 -6.53 -27.05 8.67
N PRO A 1080 -5.85 -26.11 9.36
CA PRO A 1080 -6.51 -25.20 10.28
C PRO A 1080 -7.52 -24.28 9.57
N LEU A 1081 -7.29 -23.90 8.30
CA LEU A 1081 -8.11 -22.87 7.66
C LEU A 1081 -8.64 -23.27 6.28
N ILE A 1082 -8.63 -24.57 5.92
CA ILE A 1082 -9.15 -25.00 4.62
C ILE A 1082 -10.66 -24.75 4.50
N THR A 1083 -11.13 -24.52 3.27
CA THR A 1083 -12.56 -24.43 2.98
C THR A 1083 -13.23 -25.79 3.18
N SER A 1084 -14.38 -25.79 3.83
CA SER A 1084 -15.23 -26.97 4.01
C SER A 1084 -15.74 -27.52 2.67
N ASN A 1085 -15.72 -26.71 1.60
CA ASN A 1085 -16.01 -27.16 0.23
C ASN A 1085 -15.04 -28.25 -0.26
N TRP A 1086 -13.81 -28.29 0.24
CA TRP A 1086 -12.84 -29.34 -0.09
C TRP A 1086 -13.09 -30.67 0.60
N LEU A 1087 -14.07 -30.69 1.52
CA LEU A 1087 -14.48 -31.86 2.28
C LEU A 1087 -15.87 -32.34 1.88
N LYS A 1088 -16.39 -31.91 0.72
CA LYS A 1088 -17.57 -32.54 0.08
C LYS A 1088 -17.29 -34.01 -0.25
N ASP A 1089 -18.36 -34.81 -0.35
CA ASP A 1089 -18.27 -36.25 -0.60
C ASP A 1089 -17.38 -36.57 -1.81
N GLY A 1090 -16.46 -37.53 -1.64
CA GLY A 1090 -15.52 -37.97 -2.67
C GLY A 1090 -14.28 -37.08 -2.83
N MET A 1091 -14.24 -35.90 -2.22
CA MET A 1091 -13.12 -34.98 -2.34
C MET A 1091 -11.92 -35.39 -1.49
N LYS A 1092 -10.74 -34.97 -1.95
CA LYS A 1092 -9.44 -35.33 -1.37
C LYS A 1092 -8.57 -34.09 -1.23
N VAL A 1093 -7.87 -34.00 -0.10
CA VAL A 1093 -6.81 -33.02 0.14
C VAL A 1093 -5.56 -33.80 0.51
N ALA A 1094 -4.42 -33.47 -0.11
CA ALA A 1094 -3.15 -34.07 0.25
C ALA A 1094 -2.04 -33.02 0.29
N VAL A 1095 -1.16 -33.15 1.28
CA VAL A 1095 0.04 -32.35 1.45
C VAL A 1095 1.20 -33.30 1.70
N THR A 1096 2.29 -33.14 0.96
CA THR A 1096 3.52 -33.94 1.12
C THR A 1096 4.69 -33.02 1.39
N ASN A 1097 5.61 -33.43 2.28
CA ASN A 1097 6.89 -32.76 2.55
C ASN A 1097 6.79 -31.33 3.11
N ALA A 1098 5.68 -30.94 3.75
CA ALA A 1098 5.55 -29.60 4.32
C ALA A 1098 6.58 -29.38 5.45
N PRO A 1099 7.45 -28.36 5.37
CA PRO A 1099 8.39 -28.06 6.44
C PRO A 1099 7.66 -27.50 7.67
N THR A 1100 8.14 -27.88 8.85
CA THR A 1100 7.68 -27.37 10.13
C THR A 1100 8.85 -27.20 11.08
N ARG A 1101 8.66 -26.47 12.19
CA ARG A 1101 9.64 -26.42 13.29
C ARG A 1101 9.99 -27.79 13.87
N PHE A 1102 9.11 -28.77 13.69
CA PHE A 1102 9.27 -30.15 14.16
C PHE A 1102 9.94 -31.10 13.15
N GLY A 1103 10.14 -30.66 11.92
CA GLY A 1103 10.53 -31.50 10.78
C GLY A 1103 9.41 -31.60 9.73
N ARG A 1104 9.62 -32.39 8.68
CA ARG A 1104 8.64 -32.49 7.59
C ARG A 1104 7.41 -33.29 8.00
N VAL A 1105 6.22 -32.81 7.61
CA VAL A 1105 4.94 -33.52 7.79
C VAL A 1105 4.28 -33.76 6.44
N SER A 1106 3.61 -34.90 6.29
CA SER A 1106 2.74 -35.20 5.16
C SER A 1106 1.37 -35.67 5.66
N TYR A 1107 0.30 -35.40 4.94
CA TYR A 1107 -1.02 -35.93 5.25
C TYR A 1107 -1.92 -36.06 4.02
N ARG A 1108 -2.94 -36.91 4.14
CA ARG A 1108 -4.02 -37.06 3.16
C ARG A 1108 -5.36 -37.14 3.89
N ILE A 1109 -6.36 -36.43 3.37
CA ILE A 1109 -7.74 -36.47 3.82
C ILE A 1109 -8.61 -36.97 2.67
N THR A 1110 -9.54 -37.88 2.97
CA THR A 1110 -10.56 -38.36 2.04
C THR A 1110 -11.94 -38.21 2.68
N SER A 1111 -12.83 -37.51 2.01
CA SER A 1111 -14.20 -37.28 2.50
C SER A 1111 -15.16 -38.34 1.99
N HIS A 1112 -15.90 -38.94 2.92
CA HIS A 1112 -16.99 -39.91 2.70
C HIS A 1112 -18.26 -39.40 3.41
N THR A 1113 -18.58 -38.12 3.22
CA THR A 1113 -19.66 -37.44 3.97
C THR A 1113 -21.05 -38.00 3.71
N ARG A 1114 -21.28 -38.71 2.58
CA ARG A 1114 -22.50 -39.52 2.39
C ARG A 1114 -22.61 -40.67 3.39
N ASP A 1115 -21.49 -41.26 3.79
CA ASP A 1115 -21.40 -42.29 4.82
C ASP A 1115 -21.24 -41.69 6.23
N GLY A 1116 -21.31 -40.36 6.36
CA GLY A 1116 -21.15 -39.63 7.62
C GLY A 1116 -19.71 -39.62 8.16
N VAL A 1117 -18.70 -39.84 7.30
CA VAL A 1117 -17.31 -40.04 7.73
C VAL A 1117 -16.32 -39.17 6.95
N ILE A 1118 -15.28 -38.69 7.64
CA ILE A 1118 -14.09 -38.11 7.02
C ILE A 1118 -12.85 -38.84 7.57
N GLU A 1119 -11.97 -39.29 6.68
CA GLU A 1119 -10.75 -40.02 7.02
C GLU A 1119 -9.49 -39.20 6.76
N ALA A 1120 -8.49 -39.34 7.63
CA ALA A 1120 -7.19 -38.72 7.45
C ALA A 1120 -6.06 -39.69 7.76
N ARG A 1121 -4.96 -39.62 6.99
CA ARG A 1121 -3.69 -40.30 7.27
C ARG A 1121 -2.60 -39.25 7.39
N ILE A 1122 -1.86 -39.25 8.48
CA ILE A 1122 -0.78 -38.31 8.77
C ILE A 1122 0.53 -39.08 8.88
N GLU A 1123 1.56 -38.59 8.21
CA GLU A 1123 2.96 -38.96 8.40
C GLU A 1123 3.60 -37.85 9.25
N PRO A 1124 3.74 -38.07 10.56
CA PRO A 1124 4.14 -37.03 11.50
C PRO A 1124 5.62 -36.64 11.34
N PRO A 1125 6.01 -35.44 11.81
CA PRO A 1125 7.40 -35.03 11.81
C PRO A 1125 8.28 -35.93 12.69
N VAL A 1126 9.53 -36.13 12.26
CA VAL A 1126 10.49 -37.05 12.91
C VAL A 1126 11.70 -36.36 13.55
N ARG A 1127 11.93 -35.06 13.31
CA ARG A 1127 13.11 -34.34 13.86
C ARG A 1127 12.89 -34.01 15.33
N SER A 1128 11.72 -33.49 15.69
CA SER A 1128 11.29 -33.31 17.08
C SER A 1128 9.79 -33.57 17.19
N VAL A 1129 9.33 -33.97 18.37
CA VAL A 1129 7.92 -34.33 18.60
C VAL A 1129 7.15 -33.09 19.06
N PRO A 1130 6.08 -32.67 18.36
CA PRO A 1130 5.23 -31.57 18.84
C PRO A 1130 4.46 -31.98 20.10
N LYS A 1131 4.10 -31.02 20.95
CA LYS A 1131 3.27 -31.25 22.14
C LYS A 1131 1.93 -31.90 21.79
N ALA A 1132 1.38 -31.51 20.64
CA ALA A 1132 0.26 -32.18 20.01
C ALA A 1132 0.23 -31.90 18.51
N ILE A 1133 -0.30 -32.85 17.74
CA ILE A 1133 -0.81 -32.59 16.40
C ILE A 1133 -2.31 -32.32 16.51
N VAL A 1134 -2.78 -31.19 15.99
CA VAL A 1134 -4.19 -30.79 16.00
C VAL A 1134 -4.70 -30.80 14.56
N LEU A 1135 -5.62 -31.70 14.24
CA LEU A 1135 -6.22 -31.79 12.92
C LEU A 1135 -7.63 -31.21 12.96
N ARG A 1136 -7.95 -30.26 12.07
CA ARG A 1136 -9.31 -29.74 11.89
C ARG A 1136 -10.01 -30.41 10.71
N LEU A 1137 -11.20 -30.96 10.94
CA LEU A 1137 -12.05 -31.60 9.92
C LEU A 1137 -13.45 -30.99 9.98
N ARG A 1138 -13.73 -30.00 9.13
CA ARG A 1138 -15.02 -29.28 9.11
C ARG A 1138 -16.01 -29.99 8.18
N HIS A 1139 -17.20 -30.34 8.67
CA HIS A 1139 -18.19 -30.98 7.80
C HIS A 1139 -18.78 -29.93 6.82
N PRO A 1140 -18.91 -30.20 5.51
CA PRO A 1140 -19.42 -29.24 4.52
C PRO A 1140 -20.81 -28.69 4.85
N ASP A 1141 -21.70 -29.53 5.37
CA ASP A 1141 -23.06 -29.13 5.81
C ASP A 1141 -23.13 -28.66 7.28
N GLY A 1142 -22.00 -28.44 7.95
CA GLY A 1142 -21.95 -27.99 9.36
C GLY A 1142 -22.45 -29.01 10.38
N LYS A 1143 -22.45 -30.32 10.06
CA LYS A 1143 -22.77 -31.38 11.02
C LYS A 1143 -21.70 -31.47 12.11
N ALA A 1144 -22.12 -31.71 13.35
CA ALA A 1144 -21.21 -31.80 14.49
C ALA A 1144 -20.43 -33.13 14.49
N LEU A 1145 -19.15 -33.06 14.86
CA LEU A 1145 -18.32 -34.24 15.08
C LEU A 1145 -18.87 -35.07 16.26
N ARG A 1146 -19.17 -36.36 16.05
CA ARG A 1146 -19.80 -37.26 17.04
C ARG A 1146 -18.85 -38.28 17.65
N ALA A 1147 -17.94 -38.83 16.86
CA ALA A 1147 -17.01 -39.85 17.30
C ALA A 1147 -15.72 -39.81 16.48
N VAL A 1148 -14.60 -40.17 17.11
CA VAL A 1148 -13.29 -40.23 16.47
C VAL A 1148 -12.58 -41.51 16.88
N THR A 1149 -11.96 -42.19 15.92
CA THR A 1149 -10.96 -43.23 16.19
C THR A 1149 -9.60 -42.83 15.65
N ILE A 1150 -8.54 -43.06 16.44
CA ILE A 1150 -7.15 -42.91 16.03
C ILE A 1150 -6.50 -44.29 16.02
N ASN A 1151 -5.97 -44.73 14.88
CA ASN A 1151 -5.42 -46.07 14.66
C ASN A 1151 -6.39 -47.18 15.10
N GLY A 1152 -7.69 -46.99 14.82
CA GLY A 1152 -8.76 -47.92 15.20
C GLY A 1152 -9.21 -47.84 16.67
N GLN A 1153 -8.56 -47.04 17.51
CA GLN A 1153 -8.92 -46.89 18.92
C GLN A 1153 -9.82 -45.66 19.14
N PRO A 1154 -10.95 -45.78 19.85
CA PRO A 1154 -11.82 -44.64 20.17
C PRO A 1154 -11.10 -43.54 20.96
N ARG A 1155 -11.48 -42.29 20.72
CA ARG A 1155 -10.95 -41.10 21.40
C ARG A 1155 -12.05 -40.21 21.92
N THR A 1156 -11.80 -39.56 23.05
CA THR A 1156 -12.74 -38.66 23.73
C THR A 1156 -12.28 -37.20 23.74
N ASP A 1157 -11.05 -36.92 23.29
CA ASP A 1157 -10.38 -35.62 23.36
C ASP A 1157 -10.48 -34.81 22.06
N PHE A 1158 -11.65 -34.84 21.40
CA PHE A 1158 -11.99 -34.00 20.26
C PHE A 1158 -12.93 -32.85 20.67
N ASP A 1159 -12.83 -31.70 20.00
CA ASP A 1159 -13.66 -30.52 20.24
C ASP A 1159 -14.71 -30.40 19.13
N THR A 1160 -15.98 -30.54 19.49
CA THR A 1160 -17.12 -30.48 18.55
C THR A 1160 -17.40 -29.08 18.05
N ARG A 1161 -17.05 -28.03 18.82
CA ARG A 1161 -17.27 -26.63 18.43
C ARG A 1161 -16.16 -26.13 17.51
N LYS A 1162 -14.93 -26.54 17.76
CA LYS A 1162 -13.77 -26.20 16.92
C LYS A 1162 -13.55 -27.15 15.75
N GLU A 1163 -14.27 -28.28 15.74
CA GLU A 1163 -14.17 -29.36 14.77
C GLU A 1163 -12.74 -29.92 14.69
N THR A 1164 -12.06 -30.01 15.84
CA THR A 1164 -10.65 -30.41 15.95
C THR A 1164 -10.47 -31.72 16.68
N VAL A 1165 -9.54 -32.55 16.17
CA VAL A 1165 -9.03 -33.76 16.82
C VAL A 1165 -7.61 -33.47 17.32
N ARG A 1166 -7.38 -33.66 18.62
CA ARG A 1166 -6.08 -33.44 19.25
C ARG A 1166 -5.34 -34.77 19.46
N ILE A 1167 -4.06 -34.80 19.11
CA ILE A 1167 -3.23 -36.02 19.09
C ILE A 1167 -1.96 -35.77 19.91
N THR A 1168 -1.86 -36.40 21.08
CA THR A 1168 -0.80 -36.16 22.09
C THR A 1168 0.29 -37.24 22.17
N SER A 1169 0.20 -38.30 21.37
CA SER A 1169 1.14 -39.45 21.44
C SER A 1169 2.46 -39.18 20.72
N GLU A 1170 3.55 -39.82 21.17
CA GLU A 1170 4.88 -39.93 20.53
C GLU A 1170 4.84 -40.70 19.20
N ALA A 1171 3.98 -40.29 18.27
CA ALA A 1171 3.83 -40.99 17.02
C ALA A 1171 4.98 -40.58 16.09
N THR A 1172 6.04 -41.37 16.05
CA THR A 1172 7.01 -41.42 14.93
C THR A 1172 6.49 -42.32 13.79
N LYS A 1173 5.30 -42.89 13.96
CA LYS A 1173 4.63 -43.79 13.00
C LYS A 1173 3.43 -43.11 12.34
N PRO A 1174 3.03 -43.53 11.13
CA PRO A 1174 1.83 -43.01 10.48
C PRO A 1174 0.58 -43.14 11.36
N ILE A 1175 -0.25 -42.10 11.37
CA ILE A 1175 -1.49 -42.00 12.15
C ILE A 1175 -2.66 -42.08 11.18
N THR A 1176 -3.66 -42.92 11.47
CA THR A 1176 -4.93 -42.98 10.73
C THR A 1176 -6.06 -42.49 11.63
N ILE A 1177 -6.90 -41.60 11.11
CA ILE A 1177 -7.99 -40.95 11.83
C ILE A 1177 -9.27 -41.18 11.05
N ARG A 1178 -10.33 -41.58 11.76
CA ARG A 1178 -11.69 -41.67 11.22
C ARG A 1178 -12.61 -40.83 12.10
N ALA A 1179 -13.17 -39.77 11.53
CA ALA A 1179 -14.10 -38.84 12.17
C ALA A 1179 -15.54 -39.12 11.67
N SER A 1180 -16.49 -39.28 12.58
CA SER A 1180 -17.90 -39.57 12.27
C SER A 1180 -18.81 -38.41 12.71
N TYR A 1181 -19.82 -38.06 11.90
CA TYR A 1181 -20.65 -36.85 12.04
C TYR A 1181 -22.16 -37.10 12.14
#